data_AF-B8FD38-F1
#
_entry.id   AF-B8FD38-F1
#
_cell.length_a   1.000
_cell.length_b   1.000
_cell.length_c   1.000
_cell.angle_alpha   90.00
_cell.angle_beta   90.00
_cell.angle_gamma   90.00
#
_symmetry.space_group_name_H-M   'P 1'
#
loop_
_entity.id
_entity.type
_entity.pdbx_description
1 polymer ?
#
loop_
_entity_poly.entity_id
_entity_poly.type
_entity_poly.pdbx_seq_one_letter_code
_entity_poly.pdbx_strand_id
1 'polypeptide(L)'
;MTLTILNEYRSSMHKIGVDFFALMLRNSKNYKRAAGYFSSSIFNCALDDFKIFFKNGGTINIICSEQFSNRDLLSIDSAINQRYESRFPLNIDETFDLIKSGKKSSEFLLKWLMANDMLKMKVAFVKGDFSQKIYHEKIGLFFDEKNNTVAFSGSANETYSAMIANFERVDIYKSWFSQDNNKVWRISQQFNDLWKNVTDNLDVMDIHLALRLGLLKICDSTEPHSPLIFGNKSYHSNFSTETLIPRNDIELYPHQLKSISAWAEAGGKGIFKLGTGTGKTMTALFLASKLYDNTSKGFVLIIAAPFIHLVDQWIIEAKKFGLNPIRCAEGSSNWESELSSGISSVNSGRRSILSIVCTISTLTGNNGNRKFLNFIRLIKKPILFIGDEVHNFGSTKLSDILPSYIPYRLGLSATPTRWLDDEGTNNILKYWGDIVCSYDLSEALKDNVLTPYYYHPVITHFDIDEYYEYVKLTKELKKYTWNEESLEASGPAKILLIKRARLVASAKSKLSLLKDMLLKRTIDNHILVYCGDGKVEGPDPDSFTRQVSEAVRIIGNDIGMTCASYTAATPAKKRKDLLRNFDNGLLQVLVAIRCLDEGVDVPSTKTAFILASSTNPRQFIQRRGRVLRKYPGKNFAEIYDFVVVPPKEADYEEDIDFLAAKSLISGQVNRAREFAELAENGPVARSGLLQITKEFELLDKWGELK
;
A
#
# COMPACT_ATOMS: atom_id res chain seq x y z
N MET A 1 -9.63 -40.59 -35.24
CA MET A 1 -8.35 -39.87 -35.40
C MET A 1 -7.45 -40.25 -34.25
N THR A 2 -6.22 -40.67 -34.53
CA THR A 2 -5.21 -40.91 -33.48
C THR A 2 -4.76 -39.54 -32.96
N LEU A 3 -5.05 -39.24 -31.69
CA LEU A 3 -4.64 -37.99 -31.05
C LEU A 3 -3.12 -37.99 -30.83
N THR A 4 -2.40 -37.01 -31.38
CA THR A 4 -0.97 -36.85 -31.13
C THR A 4 -0.75 -36.13 -29.80
N ILE A 5 -0.46 -36.88 -28.75
CA ILE A 5 -0.21 -36.37 -27.39
C ILE A 5 1.28 -36.54 -27.06
N LEU A 6 1.98 -35.42 -26.88
CA LEU A 6 3.40 -35.41 -26.50
C LEU A 6 3.60 -35.93 -25.07
N ASN A 7 4.81 -36.38 -24.75
CA ASN A 7 5.16 -36.83 -23.40
C ASN A 7 5.46 -35.64 -22.46
N GLU A 8 5.71 -34.45 -23.01
CA GLU A 8 5.99 -33.24 -22.27
C GLU A 8 5.48 -32.01 -23.04
N TYR A 9 4.91 -31.05 -22.32
CA TYR A 9 4.61 -29.71 -22.82
C TYR A 9 5.32 -28.67 -21.94
N ARG A 10 6.01 -27.73 -22.59
CA ARG A 10 6.79 -26.67 -21.93
C ARG A 10 6.49 -25.33 -22.58
N SER A 11 6.30 -24.30 -21.77
CA SER A 11 5.89 -22.96 -22.20
C SER A 11 6.88 -22.27 -23.14
N SER A 12 8.16 -22.70 -23.16
CA SER A 12 9.15 -22.25 -24.14
C SER A 12 8.89 -22.72 -25.57
N MET A 13 8.14 -23.80 -25.75
CA MET A 13 7.95 -24.48 -27.03
C MET A 13 6.48 -24.69 -27.39
N HIS A 14 5.58 -24.65 -26.39
CA HIS A 14 4.18 -25.00 -26.55
C HIS A 14 3.30 -24.01 -25.77
N LYS A 15 2.10 -23.74 -26.28
CA LYS A 15 1.03 -23.06 -25.55
C LYS A 15 0.23 -24.11 -24.78
N ILE A 16 0.59 -24.39 -23.53
CA ILE A 16 0.01 -25.49 -22.74
C ILE A 16 -1.53 -25.44 -22.71
N GLY A 17 -2.13 -24.25 -22.57
CA GLY A 17 -3.59 -24.09 -22.62
C GLY A 17 -4.24 -24.53 -23.94
N VAL A 18 -3.57 -24.35 -25.08
CA VAL A 18 -4.13 -24.66 -26.41
C VAL A 18 -3.66 -26.03 -26.91
N ASP A 19 -2.35 -26.27 -26.87
CA ASP A 19 -1.70 -27.43 -27.48
C ASP A 19 -1.93 -28.73 -26.68
N PHE A 20 -2.27 -28.61 -25.39
CA PHE A 20 -2.55 -29.74 -24.52
C PHE A 20 -3.95 -29.64 -23.89
N PHE A 21 -4.24 -28.58 -23.16
CA PHE A 21 -5.44 -28.53 -22.31
C PHE A 21 -6.75 -28.50 -23.13
N ALA A 22 -6.85 -27.60 -24.12
CA ALA A 22 -7.99 -27.55 -25.05
C ALA A 22 -8.17 -28.87 -25.83
N LEU A 23 -7.07 -29.48 -26.29
CA LEU A 23 -7.09 -30.78 -26.96
C LEU A 23 -7.68 -31.87 -26.07
N MET A 24 -7.28 -31.90 -24.80
CA MET A 24 -7.79 -32.88 -23.83
C MET A 24 -9.26 -32.66 -23.50
N LEU A 25 -9.69 -31.40 -23.28
CA LEU A 25 -11.09 -31.06 -22.98
C LEU A 25 -12.04 -31.56 -24.08
N ARG A 26 -11.70 -31.38 -25.36
CA ARG A 26 -12.56 -31.83 -26.47
C ARG A 26 -12.79 -33.34 -26.51
N ASN A 27 -11.87 -34.13 -25.96
CA ASN A 27 -11.83 -35.58 -26.12
C ASN A 27 -12.06 -36.34 -24.81
N SER A 28 -12.48 -35.65 -23.74
CA SER A 28 -12.66 -36.23 -22.41
C SER A 28 -14.10 -36.10 -21.90
N LYS A 29 -14.51 -36.97 -20.98
CA LYS A 29 -15.77 -36.91 -20.23
C LYS A 29 -15.58 -36.56 -18.76
N ASN A 30 -14.42 -36.86 -18.18
CA ASN A 30 -14.15 -36.52 -16.80
C ASN A 30 -12.78 -35.85 -16.70
N TYR A 31 -12.72 -34.75 -15.95
CA TYR A 31 -11.50 -34.04 -15.66
C TYR A 31 -11.34 -33.90 -14.15
N LYS A 32 -10.26 -34.49 -13.61
CA LYS A 32 -9.92 -34.41 -12.19
C LYS A 32 -8.65 -33.60 -12.02
N ARG A 33 -8.64 -32.69 -11.05
CA ARG A 33 -7.54 -31.77 -10.84
C ARG A 33 -7.26 -31.53 -9.37
N ALA A 34 -6.02 -31.78 -8.94
CA ALA A 34 -5.52 -31.30 -7.67
C ALA A 34 -4.48 -30.21 -7.94
N ALA A 35 -4.69 -29.02 -7.40
CA ALA A 35 -3.85 -27.85 -7.63
C ALA A 35 -3.61 -27.06 -6.33
N GLY A 36 -2.45 -26.42 -6.20
CA GLY A 36 -2.18 -25.56 -5.05
C GLY A 36 -3.09 -24.33 -5.00
N TYR A 37 -3.53 -23.83 -6.16
CA TYR A 37 -4.42 -22.68 -6.26
C TYR A 37 -5.41 -22.86 -7.43
N PHE A 38 -6.63 -22.35 -7.24
CA PHE A 38 -7.70 -22.35 -8.23
C PHE A 38 -8.24 -20.91 -8.43
N SER A 39 -8.49 -20.54 -9.69
CA SER A 39 -9.20 -19.31 -10.05
C SER A 39 -10.17 -19.61 -11.20
N SER A 40 -11.39 -19.06 -11.14
CA SER A 40 -12.37 -19.21 -12.23
C SER A 40 -11.90 -18.63 -13.56
N SER A 41 -10.91 -17.74 -13.55
CA SER A 41 -10.27 -17.21 -14.76
C SER A 41 -9.77 -18.31 -15.71
N ILE A 42 -9.50 -19.52 -15.21
CA ILE A 42 -9.10 -20.68 -16.02
C ILE A 42 -10.07 -20.93 -17.18
N PHE A 43 -11.37 -20.69 -17.01
CA PHE A 43 -12.34 -20.91 -18.09
C PHE A 43 -12.09 -20.04 -19.32
N ASN A 44 -11.44 -18.88 -19.14
CA ASN A 44 -11.10 -17.97 -20.24
C ASN A 44 -9.95 -18.50 -21.12
N CYS A 45 -9.21 -19.52 -20.68
CA CYS A 45 -8.09 -20.05 -21.45
C CYS A 45 -8.52 -20.86 -22.68
N ALA A 46 -9.69 -21.51 -22.58
CA ALA A 46 -10.20 -22.47 -23.54
C ALA A 46 -11.74 -22.49 -23.53
N LEU A 47 -12.38 -21.31 -23.57
CA LEU A 47 -13.82 -21.15 -23.33
C LEU A 47 -14.67 -21.98 -24.29
N ASP A 48 -14.34 -21.97 -25.59
CA ASP A 48 -15.04 -22.75 -26.61
C ASP A 48 -14.85 -24.27 -26.39
N ASP A 49 -13.69 -24.69 -25.86
CA ASP A 49 -13.39 -26.10 -25.59
C ASP A 49 -14.11 -26.61 -24.33
N PHE A 50 -14.19 -25.77 -23.29
CA PHE A 50 -15.05 -26.03 -22.13
C PHE A 50 -16.52 -26.16 -22.55
N LYS A 51 -17.01 -25.28 -23.45
CA LYS A 51 -18.37 -25.38 -24.00
C LYS A 51 -18.63 -26.75 -24.62
N ILE A 52 -17.70 -27.22 -25.46
CA ILE A 52 -17.77 -28.54 -26.11
C ILE A 52 -17.72 -29.67 -25.07
N PHE A 53 -16.77 -29.62 -24.14
CA PHE A 53 -16.60 -30.61 -23.08
C PHE A 53 -17.89 -30.81 -22.27
N PHE A 54 -18.48 -29.70 -21.82
CA PHE A 54 -19.70 -29.73 -21.03
C PHE A 54 -20.95 -30.10 -21.84
N LYS A 55 -21.03 -29.70 -23.13
CA LYS A 55 -22.08 -30.18 -24.05
C LYS A 55 -22.06 -31.69 -24.23
N ASN A 56 -20.87 -32.28 -24.21
CA ASN A 56 -20.66 -33.71 -24.30
C ASN A 56 -20.95 -34.44 -22.96
N GLY A 57 -21.50 -33.77 -21.95
CA GLY A 57 -21.76 -34.36 -20.63
C GLY A 57 -20.53 -34.45 -19.73
N GLY A 58 -19.51 -33.63 -20.00
CA GLY A 58 -18.28 -33.60 -19.22
C GLY A 58 -18.49 -33.13 -17.78
N THR A 59 -17.73 -33.69 -16.83
CA THR A 59 -17.77 -33.27 -15.41
C THR A 59 -16.37 -32.99 -14.86
N ILE A 60 -16.26 -32.01 -13.95
CA ILE A 60 -14.99 -31.60 -13.35
C ILE A 60 -14.98 -31.87 -11.82
N ASN A 61 -13.87 -32.40 -11.32
CA ASN A 61 -13.60 -32.57 -9.88
C ASN A 61 -12.30 -31.85 -9.50
N ILE A 62 -12.38 -30.86 -8.59
CA ILE A 62 -11.23 -30.04 -8.19
C ILE A 62 -10.92 -30.21 -6.70
N ILE A 63 -9.64 -30.37 -6.36
CA ILE A 63 -9.09 -30.25 -5.01
C ILE A 63 -8.09 -29.09 -5.02
N CYS A 64 -8.21 -28.16 -4.08
CA CYS A 64 -7.26 -27.05 -3.96
C CYS A 64 -7.04 -26.60 -2.52
N SER A 65 -6.10 -25.68 -2.30
CA SER A 65 -5.86 -25.07 -0.99
C SER A 65 -7.01 -24.14 -0.58
N GLU A 66 -6.98 -23.67 0.66
CA GLU A 66 -7.99 -22.80 1.24
C GLU A 66 -8.01 -21.36 0.68
N GLN A 67 -7.20 -21.04 -0.32
CA GLN A 67 -7.01 -19.69 -0.83
C GLN A 67 -7.84 -19.41 -2.10
N PHE A 68 -8.71 -18.40 -2.03
CA PHE A 68 -9.62 -18.01 -3.13
C PHE A 68 -9.69 -16.50 -3.32
N SER A 69 -10.03 -16.05 -4.54
CA SER A 69 -10.42 -14.65 -4.75
C SER A 69 -11.76 -14.35 -4.06
N ASN A 70 -11.96 -13.11 -3.62
CA ASN A 70 -13.23 -12.72 -2.99
C ASN A 70 -14.44 -12.93 -3.93
N ARG A 71 -14.23 -12.76 -5.24
CA ARG A 71 -15.30 -12.94 -6.24
C ARG A 71 -15.66 -14.40 -6.47
N ASP A 72 -14.68 -15.30 -6.45
CA ASP A 72 -14.92 -16.74 -6.53
C ASP A 72 -15.66 -17.22 -5.28
N LEU A 73 -15.27 -16.77 -4.07
CA LEU A 73 -15.98 -17.13 -2.83
C LEU A 73 -17.44 -16.70 -2.83
N LEU A 74 -17.74 -15.46 -3.25
CA LEU A 74 -19.12 -15.00 -3.39
C LEU A 74 -19.92 -15.83 -4.40
N SER A 75 -19.26 -16.30 -5.46
CA SER A 75 -19.90 -17.11 -6.50
C SER A 75 -20.16 -18.54 -6.03
N ILE A 76 -19.22 -19.13 -5.29
CA ILE A 76 -19.36 -20.42 -4.61
C ILE A 76 -20.50 -20.36 -3.58
N ASP A 77 -20.55 -19.32 -2.75
CA ASP A 77 -21.60 -19.11 -1.75
C ASP A 77 -22.98 -19.01 -2.42
N SER A 78 -23.08 -18.17 -3.46
CA SER A 78 -24.32 -17.96 -4.18
C SER A 78 -24.78 -19.20 -4.96
N ALA A 79 -23.87 -20.08 -5.38
CA ALA A 79 -24.20 -21.36 -6.01
C ALA A 79 -24.93 -22.31 -5.04
N ILE A 80 -24.62 -22.25 -3.74
CA ILE A 80 -25.26 -23.07 -2.70
C ILE A 80 -26.73 -22.70 -2.59
N ASN A 81 -27.02 -21.41 -2.38
CA ASN A 81 -28.38 -20.93 -2.15
C ASN A 81 -29.29 -21.24 -3.36
N GLN A 82 -28.76 -21.09 -4.57
CA GLN A 82 -29.54 -21.34 -5.79
C GLN A 82 -29.72 -22.83 -6.11
N ARG A 83 -28.86 -23.72 -5.62
CA ARG A 83 -29.09 -25.16 -5.74
C ARG A 83 -30.37 -25.60 -5.00
N TYR A 84 -30.69 -24.93 -3.89
CA TYR A 84 -31.89 -25.22 -3.09
C TYR A 84 -33.18 -24.60 -3.67
N GLU A 85 -33.07 -23.52 -4.45
CA GLU A 85 -34.22 -22.76 -4.97
C GLU A 85 -34.72 -23.19 -6.37
N SER A 86 -34.04 -24.15 -7.02
CA SER A 86 -34.23 -24.72 -8.39
C SER A 86 -33.06 -24.44 -9.34
N ARG A 87 -32.78 -25.38 -10.25
CA ARG A 87 -31.64 -25.30 -11.21
C ARG A 87 -31.69 -24.00 -12.01
N PHE A 88 -30.50 -23.48 -12.33
CA PHE A 88 -30.33 -22.25 -13.09
C PHE A 88 -31.08 -22.32 -14.44
N PRO A 89 -31.88 -21.30 -14.81
CA PRO A 89 -32.74 -21.36 -16.00
C PRO A 89 -32.01 -21.23 -17.34
N LEU A 90 -30.75 -20.76 -17.34
CA LEU A 90 -29.97 -20.59 -18.57
C LEU A 90 -29.42 -21.92 -19.06
N ASN A 91 -29.54 -22.20 -20.35
CA ASN A 91 -28.91 -23.35 -20.98
C ASN A 91 -27.40 -23.12 -21.23
N ILE A 92 -26.69 -24.17 -21.63
CA ILE A 92 -25.23 -24.13 -21.83
C ILE A 92 -24.81 -23.17 -22.94
N ASP A 93 -25.58 -23.05 -24.02
CA ASP A 93 -25.24 -22.16 -25.13
C ASP A 93 -25.33 -20.70 -24.71
N GLU A 94 -26.47 -20.32 -24.14
CA GLU A 94 -26.71 -18.96 -23.62
C GLU A 94 -25.68 -18.55 -22.59
N THR A 95 -25.35 -19.46 -21.65
CA THR A 95 -24.39 -19.17 -20.59
C THR A 95 -23.01 -18.86 -21.16
N PHE A 96 -22.49 -19.72 -22.05
CA PHE A 96 -21.16 -19.51 -22.64
C PHE A 96 -21.11 -18.29 -23.57
N ASP A 97 -22.19 -17.99 -24.29
CA ASP A 97 -22.27 -16.83 -25.18
C ASP A 97 -22.29 -15.51 -24.38
N LEU A 98 -22.90 -15.48 -23.19
CA LEU A 98 -22.84 -14.35 -22.26
C LEU A 98 -21.43 -14.10 -21.71
N ILE A 99 -20.65 -15.17 -21.47
CA ILE A 99 -19.25 -15.05 -21.07
C ILE A 99 -18.40 -14.53 -22.23
N LYS A 100 -18.58 -15.12 -23.44
CA LYS A 100 -17.83 -14.76 -24.64
C LYS A 100 -18.07 -13.31 -25.07
N SER A 101 -19.29 -12.81 -24.90
CA SER A 101 -19.65 -11.41 -25.17
C SER A 101 -19.23 -10.43 -24.06
N GLY A 102 -18.64 -10.90 -22.96
CA GLY A 102 -18.23 -10.08 -21.83
C GLY A 102 -19.39 -9.56 -20.96
N LYS A 103 -20.63 -9.96 -21.23
CA LYS A 103 -21.82 -9.58 -20.44
C LYS A 103 -21.83 -10.24 -19.06
N LYS A 104 -21.17 -11.39 -18.92
CA LYS A 104 -20.98 -12.13 -17.67
C LYS A 104 -19.51 -12.49 -17.49
N SER A 105 -19.07 -12.63 -16.24
CA SER A 105 -17.67 -12.90 -15.89
C SER A 105 -17.43 -14.39 -15.62
N SER A 106 -16.17 -14.83 -15.57
CA SER A 106 -15.84 -16.25 -15.34
C SER A 106 -16.34 -16.79 -13.99
N GLU A 107 -16.50 -15.93 -12.98
CA GLU A 107 -17.08 -16.27 -11.69
C GLU A 107 -18.58 -16.62 -11.81
N PHE A 108 -19.30 -15.98 -12.75
CA PHE A 108 -20.68 -16.36 -13.09
C PHE A 108 -20.73 -17.77 -13.68
N LEU A 109 -19.77 -18.13 -14.52
CA LEU A 109 -19.67 -19.48 -15.08
C LEU A 109 -19.35 -20.51 -13.99
N LEU A 110 -18.43 -20.20 -13.06
CA LEU A 110 -18.15 -21.05 -11.90
C LEU A 110 -19.42 -21.34 -11.10
N LYS A 111 -20.18 -20.28 -10.76
CA LYS A 111 -21.45 -20.39 -10.05
C LYS A 111 -22.44 -21.30 -10.80
N TRP A 112 -22.62 -21.08 -12.10
CA TRP A 112 -23.56 -21.85 -12.92
C TRP A 112 -23.17 -23.33 -13.03
N LEU A 113 -21.87 -23.63 -13.20
CA LEU A 113 -21.37 -25.00 -13.29
C LEU A 113 -21.56 -25.78 -11.97
N MET A 114 -21.32 -25.13 -10.83
CA MET A 114 -21.53 -25.74 -9.52
C MET A 114 -23.01 -25.98 -9.23
N ALA A 115 -23.87 -25.00 -9.54
CA ALA A 115 -25.31 -25.12 -9.34
C ALA A 115 -25.95 -26.24 -10.19
N ASN A 116 -25.35 -26.57 -11.34
CA ASN A 116 -25.80 -27.64 -12.24
C ASN A 116 -25.09 -28.99 -12.03
N ASP A 117 -24.31 -29.17 -10.94
CA ASP A 117 -23.55 -30.40 -10.63
C ASP A 117 -22.48 -30.80 -11.68
N MET A 118 -22.07 -29.86 -12.53
CA MET A 118 -21.07 -30.08 -13.60
C MET A 118 -19.65 -29.89 -13.09
N LEU A 119 -19.47 -29.15 -11.98
CA LEU A 119 -18.21 -28.96 -11.28
C LEU A 119 -18.39 -29.20 -9.77
N LYS A 120 -17.57 -30.10 -9.21
CA LYS A 120 -17.52 -30.38 -7.77
C LYS A 120 -16.14 -30.06 -7.21
N MET A 121 -16.10 -29.54 -6.00
CA MET A 121 -14.87 -29.00 -5.45
C MET A 121 -14.68 -29.31 -3.97
N LYS A 122 -13.44 -29.63 -3.60
CA LYS A 122 -12.99 -29.87 -2.23
C LYS A 122 -11.77 -29.03 -1.89
N VAL A 123 -11.58 -28.76 -0.61
CA VAL A 123 -10.48 -27.96 -0.07
C VAL A 123 -9.63 -28.81 0.86
N ALA A 124 -8.31 -28.78 0.66
CA ALA A 124 -7.33 -29.54 1.42
C ALA A 124 -6.58 -28.65 2.42
N PHE A 125 -6.58 -29.06 3.68
CA PHE A 125 -5.91 -28.40 4.81
C PHE A 125 -4.78 -29.28 5.35
N VAL A 126 -3.64 -28.70 5.71
CA VAL A 126 -2.52 -29.45 6.32
C VAL A 126 -2.70 -29.50 7.84
N LYS A 127 -2.64 -30.70 8.44
CA LYS A 127 -2.77 -30.92 9.90
C LYS A 127 -1.56 -30.33 10.65
N GLY A 128 -1.81 -29.53 11.70
CA GLY A 128 -0.82 -29.07 12.69
C GLY A 128 -0.66 -27.54 12.88
N ASP A 129 -0.14 -27.13 14.06
CA ASP A 129 -0.06 -25.75 14.57
C ASP A 129 1.16 -24.95 14.06
N PHE A 130 1.30 -24.84 12.72
CA PHE A 130 2.29 -23.95 12.11
C PHE A 130 1.64 -23.14 10.99
N SER A 131 1.60 -21.81 11.15
CA SER A 131 0.93 -20.82 10.31
C SER A 131 1.46 -20.67 8.86
N GLN A 132 2.25 -21.62 8.35
CA GLN A 132 2.93 -21.53 7.06
C GLN A 132 2.84 -22.78 6.15
N LYS A 133 2.13 -23.85 6.53
CA LYS A 133 1.98 -25.02 5.65
C LYS A 133 0.79 -24.85 4.70
N ILE A 134 1.01 -25.01 3.39
CA ILE A 134 -0.02 -24.90 2.34
C ILE A 134 0.01 -26.17 1.48
N TYR A 135 -1.17 -26.70 1.14
CA TYR A 135 -1.31 -27.76 0.13
C TYR A 135 -0.88 -27.26 -1.26
N HIS A 136 0.09 -27.93 -1.91
CA HIS A 136 0.73 -27.40 -3.13
C HIS A 136 0.92 -28.43 -4.26
N GLU A 137 0.30 -29.60 -4.15
CA GLU A 137 0.36 -30.65 -5.17
C GLU A 137 -0.34 -30.21 -6.47
N LYS A 138 0.17 -30.69 -7.62
CA LYS A 138 -0.26 -30.29 -8.96
C LYS A 138 -0.31 -31.49 -9.89
N ILE A 139 -1.43 -32.21 -9.82
CA ILE A 139 -1.69 -33.38 -10.66
C ILE A 139 -3.03 -33.22 -11.37
N GLY A 140 -3.19 -33.83 -12.54
CA GLY A 140 -4.45 -33.83 -13.24
C GLY A 140 -4.66 -35.09 -14.07
N LEU A 141 -5.91 -35.43 -14.30
CA LEU A 141 -6.34 -36.64 -14.98
C LEU A 141 -7.50 -36.33 -15.91
N PHE A 142 -7.38 -36.74 -17.16
CA PHE A 142 -8.45 -36.72 -18.15
C PHE A 142 -8.86 -38.14 -18.49
N PHE A 143 -10.17 -38.39 -18.55
CA PHE A 143 -10.75 -39.69 -18.88
C PHE A 143 -11.66 -39.56 -20.09
N ASP A 144 -11.51 -40.45 -21.07
CA ASP A 144 -12.45 -40.57 -22.20
C ASP A 144 -13.64 -41.51 -21.86
N GLU A 145 -14.52 -41.74 -22.84
CA GLU A 145 -15.68 -42.66 -22.69
C GLU A 145 -15.29 -44.12 -22.43
N LYS A 146 -14.08 -44.52 -22.83
CA LYS A 146 -13.55 -45.89 -22.69
C LYS A 146 -12.65 -46.02 -21.44
N ASN A 147 -12.62 -45.00 -20.57
CA ASN A 147 -11.74 -44.89 -19.41
C ASN A 147 -10.23 -44.89 -19.74
N ASN A 148 -9.85 -44.61 -20.99
CA ASN A 148 -8.47 -44.28 -21.30
C ASN A 148 -8.10 -43.00 -20.54
N THR A 149 -6.98 -43.05 -19.84
CA THR A 149 -6.60 -42.00 -18.90
C THR A 149 -5.32 -41.33 -19.35
N VAL A 150 -5.35 -40.00 -19.42
CA VAL A 150 -4.15 -39.16 -19.55
C VAL A 150 -3.92 -38.49 -18.21
N ALA A 151 -2.83 -38.87 -17.54
CA ALA A 151 -2.39 -38.23 -16.30
C ALA A 151 -1.31 -37.20 -16.61
N PHE A 152 -1.28 -36.12 -15.85
CA PHE A 152 -0.22 -35.13 -15.95
C PHE A 152 0.21 -34.59 -14.59
N SER A 153 1.47 -34.20 -14.50
CA SER A 153 2.08 -33.59 -13.30
C SER A 153 3.03 -32.48 -13.73
N GLY A 154 3.13 -31.39 -12.95
CA GLY A 154 4.02 -30.30 -13.33
C GLY A 154 3.93 -29.08 -12.42
N SER A 155 4.45 -27.96 -12.91
CA SER A 155 4.48 -26.68 -12.17
C SER A 155 3.20 -25.84 -12.32
N ALA A 156 2.38 -26.11 -13.34
CA ALA A 156 1.19 -25.33 -13.67
C ALA A 156 0.07 -25.49 -12.62
N ASN A 157 -0.45 -24.36 -12.10
CA ASN A 157 -1.69 -24.27 -11.32
C ASN A 157 -2.94 -24.20 -12.22
N GLU A 158 -4.14 -24.26 -11.63
CA GLU A 158 -5.41 -24.15 -12.37
C GLU A 158 -5.89 -22.69 -12.47
N THR A 159 -5.15 -21.90 -13.24
CA THR A 159 -5.39 -20.46 -13.46
C THR A 159 -5.14 -20.07 -14.91
N TYR A 160 -5.74 -18.97 -15.37
CA TYR A 160 -5.47 -18.44 -16.71
C TYR A 160 -3.98 -18.16 -16.90
N SER A 161 -3.33 -17.51 -15.93
CA SER A 161 -1.92 -17.17 -16.03
C SER A 161 -1.04 -18.40 -16.08
N ALA A 162 -1.32 -19.45 -15.30
CA ALA A 162 -0.54 -20.70 -15.38
C ALA A 162 -0.65 -21.39 -16.75
N MET A 163 -1.82 -21.33 -17.41
CA MET A 163 -2.00 -22.02 -18.70
C MET A 163 -1.54 -21.23 -19.92
N ILE A 164 -1.45 -19.89 -19.82
CA ILE A 164 -1.20 -19.00 -20.97
C ILE A 164 -0.03 -18.03 -20.77
N ALA A 165 0.21 -17.52 -19.56
CA ALA A 165 1.13 -16.41 -19.32
C ALA A 165 2.44 -16.81 -18.61
N ASN A 166 2.40 -17.81 -17.74
CA ASN A 166 3.53 -18.23 -16.91
C ASN A 166 4.43 -19.23 -17.65
N PHE A 167 5.68 -19.30 -17.22
CA PHE A 167 6.62 -20.30 -17.73
C PHE A 167 6.45 -21.62 -16.97
N GLU A 168 5.62 -22.50 -17.51
CA GLU A 168 5.30 -23.80 -16.91
C GLU A 168 5.83 -25.00 -17.71
N ARG A 169 5.97 -26.14 -17.03
CA ARG A 169 6.22 -27.47 -17.60
C ARG A 169 5.20 -28.47 -17.08
N VAL A 170 4.71 -29.32 -17.97
CA VAL A 170 3.80 -30.42 -17.64
C VAL A 170 4.28 -31.70 -18.31
N ASP A 171 4.48 -32.74 -17.52
CA ASP A 171 4.82 -34.09 -17.99
C ASP A 171 3.55 -34.92 -18.12
N ILE A 172 3.44 -35.69 -19.21
CA ILE A 172 2.23 -36.40 -19.63
C ILE A 172 2.46 -37.91 -19.60
N TYR A 173 1.48 -38.64 -19.08
CA TYR A 173 1.48 -40.10 -18.96
C TYR A 173 0.16 -40.66 -19.49
N LYS A 174 0.23 -41.75 -20.26
CA LYS A 174 -0.91 -42.27 -21.02
C LYS A 174 -1.17 -43.74 -20.65
N SER A 175 -2.41 -44.07 -20.25
CA SER A 175 -2.73 -45.41 -19.72
C SER A 175 -2.51 -46.55 -20.72
N TRP A 176 -2.60 -46.25 -22.02
CA TRP A 176 -2.43 -47.22 -23.11
C TRP A 176 -0.97 -47.45 -23.51
N PHE A 177 0.00 -46.78 -22.88
CA PHE A 177 1.42 -47.09 -23.01
C PHE A 177 1.90 -47.88 -21.79
N SER A 178 2.43 -49.08 -22.02
CA SER A 178 2.84 -50.02 -20.94
C SER A 178 3.86 -49.42 -19.98
N GLN A 179 4.73 -48.53 -20.44
CA GLN A 179 5.75 -47.83 -19.64
C GLN A 179 5.15 -46.79 -18.67
N ASP A 180 4.00 -46.19 -19.03
CA ASP A 180 3.35 -45.13 -18.27
C ASP A 180 2.24 -45.63 -17.34
N ASN A 181 1.72 -46.84 -17.60
CA ASN A 181 0.52 -47.36 -16.94
C ASN A 181 0.62 -47.35 -15.41
N ASN A 182 1.76 -47.76 -14.84
CA ASN A 182 2.00 -47.71 -13.40
C ASN A 182 1.95 -46.29 -12.84
N LYS A 183 2.43 -45.30 -13.59
CA LYS A 183 2.48 -43.90 -13.17
C LYS A 183 1.09 -43.25 -13.25
N VAL A 184 0.33 -43.55 -14.30
CA VAL A 184 -1.08 -43.16 -14.43
C VAL A 184 -1.90 -43.75 -13.28
N TRP A 185 -1.74 -45.04 -12.99
CA TRP A 185 -2.41 -45.69 -11.87
C TRP A 185 -2.08 -45.00 -10.55
N ARG A 186 -0.80 -44.71 -10.28
CA ARG A 186 -0.36 -44.03 -9.06
C ARG A 186 -0.96 -42.63 -8.91
N ILE A 187 -0.94 -41.80 -9.95
CA ILE A 187 -1.54 -40.46 -9.91
C ILE A 187 -3.05 -40.54 -9.70
N SER A 188 -3.71 -41.53 -10.32
CA SER A 188 -5.14 -41.79 -10.11
C SER A 188 -5.46 -42.18 -8.67
N GLN A 189 -4.66 -43.06 -8.05
CA GLN A 189 -4.80 -43.40 -6.63
C GLN A 189 -4.57 -42.19 -5.72
N GLN A 190 -3.50 -41.42 -5.93
CA GLN A 190 -3.21 -40.20 -5.16
C GLN A 190 -4.39 -39.22 -5.18
N PHE A 191 -4.98 -38.96 -6.35
CA PHE A 191 -6.16 -38.12 -6.43
C PHE A 191 -7.36 -38.71 -5.70
N ASN A 192 -7.62 -40.01 -5.85
CA ASN A 192 -8.76 -40.67 -5.21
C ASN A 192 -8.62 -40.69 -3.68
N ASP A 193 -7.41 -40.86 -3.15
CA ASP A 193 -7.12 -40.85 -1.72
C ASP A 193 -7.38 -39.45 -1.12
N LEU A 194 -6.91 -38.40 -1.81
CA LEU A 194 -7.23 -37.02 -1.46
C LEU A 194 -8.75 -36.78 -1.51
N TRP A 195 -9.41 -37.22 -2.58
CA TRP A 195 -10.84 -37.03 -2.77
C TRP A 195 -11.68 -37.75 -1.70
N LYS A 196 -11.21 -38.90 -1.20
CA LYS A 196 -11.86 -39.66 -0.11
C LYS A 196 -11.45 -39.19 1.28
N ASN A 197 -10.54 -38.23 1.39
CA ASN A 197 -9.96 -37.76 2.66
C ASN A 197 -9.29 -38.88 3.48
N VAL A 198 -8.47 -39.71 2.83
CA VAL A 198 -7.70 -40.79 3.49
C VAL A 198 -6.19 -40.56 3.45
N THR A 199 -5.76 -39.41 2.94
CA THR A 199 -4.34 -39.04 2.89
C THR A 199 -3.86 -38.52 4.24
N ASP A 200 -2.80 -39.13 4.77
CA ASP A 200 -2.19 -38.70 6.03
C ASP A 200 -1.75 -37.23 6.02
N ASN A 201 -1.85 -36.57 7.17
CA ASN A 201 -1.48 -35.16 7.38
C ASN A 201 -2.31 -34.13 6.59
N LEU A 202 -3.36 -34.55 5.89
CA LEU A 202 -4.31 -33.66 5.24
C LEU A 202 -5.72 -33.89 5.81
N ASP A 203 -6.51 -32.82 5.84
CA ASP A 203 -7.97 -32.86 5.93
C ASP A 203 -8.54 -32.26 4.65
N VAL A 204 -9.22 -33.09 3.86
CA VAL A 204 -9.89 -32.70 2.62
C VAL A 204 -11.39 -32.71 2.85
N MET A 205 -12.02 -31.55 2.70
CA MET A 205 -13.46 -31.40 2.94
C MET A 205 -14.17 -30.76 1.75
N ASP A 206 -15.49 -30.93 1.71
CA ASP A 206 -16.34 -30.27 0.72
C ASP A 206 -16.23 -28.74 0.86
N ILE A 207 -16.14 -28.05 -0.28
CA ILE A 207 -15.98 -26.60 -0.32
C ILE A 207 -17.10 -25.86 0.40
N HIS A 208 -18.33 -26.37 0.33
CA HIS A 208 -19.49 -25.72 0.93
C HIS A 208 -19.48 -25.86 2.46
N LEU A 209 -18.90 -26.95 2.97
CA LEU A 209 -18.66 -27.13 4.40
C LEU A 209 -17.52 -26.22 4.87
N ALA A 210 -16.42 -26.16 4.12
CA ALA A 210 -15.29 -25.29 4.42
C ALA A 210 -15.69 -23.80 4.47
N LEU A 211 -16.55 -23.37 3.54
CA LEU A 211 -17.09 -22.01 3.50
C LEU A 211 -17.94 -21.71 4.73
N ARG A 212 -18.87 -22.61 5.09
CA ARG A 212 -19.76 -22.44 6.26
C ARG A 212 -19.01 -22.42 7.59
N LEU A 213 -17.91 -23.17 7.69
CA LEU A 213 -17.05 -23.18 8.88
C LEU A 213 -16.06 -22.00 8.90
N GLY A 214 -16.09 -21.11 7.90
CA GLY A 214 -15.20 -19.94 7.84
C GLY A 214 -13.73 -20.30 7.63
N LEU A 215 -13.43 -21.48 7.05
CA LEU A 215 -12.07 -22.00 6.91
C LEU A 215 -11.35 -21.50 5.65
N LEU A 216 -12.06 -20.82 4.74
CA LEU A 216 -11.51 -20.32 3.49
C LEU A 216 -10.86 -18.94 3.68
N LYS A 217 -9.70 -18.74 3.05
CA LYS A 217 -8.90 -17.51 3.11
C LYS A 217 -9.02 -16.74 1.79
N ILE A 218 -9.24 -15.43 1.88
CA ILE A 218 -9.21 -14.55 0.71
C ILE A 218 -7.74 -14.29 0.31
N CYS A 219 -7.40 -14.49 -0.95
CA CYS A 219 -6.09 -14.20 -1.55
C CYS A 219 -6.23 -13.14 -2.67
N ASP A 220 -5.32 -12.16 -2.70
CA ASP A 220 -5.42 -10.93 -3.51
C ASP A 220 -4.74 -11.04 -4.89
N SER A 221 -4.72 -12.22 -5.52
CA SER A 221 -4.22 -12.31 -6.90
C SER A 221 -5.25 -11.74 -7.88
N THR A 222 -5.04 -10.49 -8.27
CA THR A 222 -5.74 -9.86 -9.41
C THR A 222 -5.22 -10.47 -10.71
N GLU A 223 -5.96 -11.41 -11.32
CA GLU A 223 -5.72 -11.79 -12.71
C GLU A 223 -6.49 -10.87 -13.67
N PRO A 224 -5.88 -10.45 -14.81
CA PRO A 224 -6.52 -9.55 -15.75
C PRO A 224 -7.60 -10.29 -16.57
N HIS A 225 -8.86 -9.91 -16.38
CA HIS A 225 -9.97 -10.32 -17.22
C HIS A 225 -10.06 -9.38 -18.44
N SER A 226 -9.54 -9.80 -19.59
CA SER A 226 -9.90 -9.18 -20.87
C SER A 226 -9.75 -10.21 -22.00
N PRO A 227 -10.78 -10.46 -22.82
CA PRO A 227 -10.64 -11.28 -24.01
C PRO A 227 -9.83 -10.52 -25.04
N LEU A 228 -8.55 -10.86 -25.19
CA LEU A 228 -7.72 -10.34 -26.29
C LEU A 228 -8.14 -11.04 -27.58
N ILE A 229 -8.74 -10.26 -28.48
CA ILE A 229 -9.01 -10.60 -29.87
C ILE A 229 -7.66 -10.92 -30.54
N PHE A 230 -7.45 -12.18 -30.92
CA PHE A 230 -6.24 -12.64 -31.60
C PHE A 230 -6.21 -12.13 -33.04
N GLY A 231 -5.54 -11.01 -33.27
CA GLY A 231 -4.99 -10.63 -34.57
C GLY A 231 -3.57 -11.16 -34.71
N ASN A 232 -3.33 -11.99 -35.75
CA ASN A 232 -2.02 -12.54 -36.12
C ASN A 232 -0.89 -11.48 -36.06
N LYS A 233 0.14 -11.72 -35.24
CA LYS A 233 1.50 -11.21 -35.46
C LYS A 233 2.55 -12.02 -34.69
N SER A 234 3.40 -12.68 -35.48
CA SER A 234 4.79 -13.12 -35.25
C SER A 234 5.39 -12.98 -33.84
N TYR A 235 5.88 -14.11 -33.34
CA TYR A 235 6.67 -14.25 -32.10
C TYR A 235 8.02 -13.50 -32.16
N HIS A 236 8.14 -12.45 -31.37
CA HIS A 236 9.42 -12.04 -30.77
C HIS A 236 9.27 -12.04 -29.24
N SER A 237 10.32 -12.47 -28.53
CA SER A 237 10.40 -12.60 -27.08
C SER A 237 9.96 -11.32 -26.33
N ASN A 238 8.82 -11.36 -25.64
CA ASN A 238 8.32 -10.22 -24.86
C ASN A 238 9.03 -10.14 -23.50
N PHE A 239 10.16 -9.42 -23.45
CA PHE A 239 10.40 -8.56 -22.30
C PHE A 239 9.34 -7.46 -22.36
N SER A 240 8.63 -7.18 -21.26
CA SER A 240 7.75 -6.01 -21.23
C SER A 240 8.60 -4.76 -21.48
N THR A 241 8.47 -4.19 -22.67
CA THR A 241 9.21 -2.99 -23.06
C THR A 241 8.63 -1.81 -22.29
N GLU A 242 9.37 -1.34 -21.29
CA GLU A 242 9.07 -0.06 -20.66
C GLU A 242 9.17 1.05 -21.71
N THR A 243 8.18 1.94 -21.74
CA THR A 243 8.10 3.01 -22.75
C THR A 243 8.29 4.40 -22.17
N LEU A 244 8.09 4.59 -20.85
CA LEU A 244 8.08 5.88 -20.14
C LEU A 244 7.24 6.95 -20.87
N ILE A 245 6.04 6.55 -21.27
CA ILE A 245 5.08 7.43 -21.95
C ILE A 245 3.97 7.75 -20.93
N PRO A 246 3.73 9.04 -20.59
CA PRO A 246 2.59 9.40 -19.76
C PRO A 246 1.30 9.00 -20.47
N ARG A 247 0.31 8.52 -19.72
CA ARG A 247 -1.02 8.32 -20.30
C ARG A 247 -1.62 9.66 -20.74
N ASN A 248 -2.45 9.60 -21.78
CA ASN A 248 -3.08 10.78 -22.39
C ASN A 248 -4.04 11.53 -21.44
N ASP A 249 -4.44 10.93 -20.32
CA ASP A 249 -5.32 11.52 -19.30
C ASP A 249 -4.57 12.32 -18.23
N ILE A 250 -3.24 12.37 -18.27
CA ILE A 250 -2.43 13.07 -17.27
C ILE A 250 -2.01 14.44 -17.79
N GLU A 251 -2.70 15.49 -17.34
CA GLU A 251 -2.30 16.89 -17.55
C GLU A 251 -1.53 17.43 -16.34
N LEU A 252 -0.46 18.19 -16.61
CA LEU A 252 0.32 18.85 -15.57
C LEU A 252 -0.23 20.24 -15.28
N TYR A 253 -0.22 20.62 -14.00
CA TYR A 253 -0.48 21.97 -13.57
C TYR A 253 0.66 22.93 -13.98
N PRO A 254 0.39 24.25 -14.14
CA PRO A 254 1.40 25.23 -14.50
C PRO A 254 2.63 25.25 -13.58
N HIS A 255 2.47 25.08 -12.26
CA HIS A 255 3.58 25.04 -11.31
C HIS A 255 4.51 23.84 -11.52
N GLN A 256 3.97 22.70 -11.98
CA GLN A 256 4.75 21.50 -12.27
C GLN A 256 5.61 21.71 -13.51
N LEU A 257 5.06 22.33 -14.56
CA LEU A 257 5.82 22.69 -15.76
C LEU A 257 6.94 23.68 -15.42
N LYS A 258 6.65 24.71 -14.61
CA LYS A 258 7.65 25.68 -14.12
C LYS A 258 8.78 24.98 -13.34
N SER A 259 8.43 24.01 -12.50
CA SER A 259 9.42 23.22 -11.74
C SER A 259 10.36 22.46 -12.68
N ILE A 260 9.81 21.81 -13.71
CA ILE A 260 10.59 21.03 -14.68
C ILE A 260 11.56 21.93 -15.47
N SER A 261 11.09 23.08 -15.93
CA SER A 261 11.93 24.06 -16.64
C SER A 261 13.06 24.59 -15.74
N ALA A 262 12.76 24.97 -14.50
CA ALA A 262 13.76 25.47 -13.56
C ALA A 262 14.86 24.43 -13.24
N TRP A 263 14.50 23.14 -13.13
CA TRP A 263 15.49 22.07 -12.95
C TRP A 263 16.36 21.86 -14.19
N ALA A 264 15.80 22.00 -15.39
CA ALA A 264 16.56 21.93 -16.63
C ALA A 264 17.54 23.11 -16.75
N GLU A 265 17.12 24.32 -16.41
CA GLU A 265 17.96 25.54 -16.35
C GLU A 265 19.09 25.41 -15.32
N ALA A 266 18.85 24.73 -14.20
CA ALA A 266 19.85 24.42 -13.17
C ALA A 266 20.85 23.31 -13.58
N GLY A 267 20.85 22.89 -14.85
CA GLY A 267 21.79 21.88 -15.37
C GLY A 267 21.49 20.45 -14.90
N GLY A 268 20.24 20.16 -14.56
CA GLY A 268 19.80 18.80 -14.22
C GLY A 268 20.10 18.37 -12.77
N LYS A 269 20.29 19.34 -11.87
CA LYS A 269 20.40 19.12 -10.42
C LYS A 269 19.52 20.12 -9.69
N GLY A 270 18.81 19.67 -8.67
CA GLY A 270 18.06 20.58 -7.81
C GLY A 270 17.04 19.88 -6.93
N ILE A 271 16.48 20.66 -6.01
CA ILE A 271 15.43 20.22 -5.10
C ILE A 271 14.11 20.92 -5.44
N PHE A 272 13.06 20.12 -5.58
CA PHE A 272 11.68 20.59 -5.63
C PHE A 272 11.12 20.66 -4.22
N LYS A 273 11.01 21.89 -3.70
CA LYS A 273 10.30 22.18 -2.46
C LYS A 273 8.80 22.27 -2.75
N LEU A 274 8.15 21.12 -2.85
CA LEU A 274 6.72 21.01 -3.15
C LEU A 274 5.94 20.64 -1.89
N GLY A 275 4.84 21.34 -1.63
CA GLY A 275 3.89 21.05 -0.57
C GLY A 275 3.36 19.60 -0.60
N THR A 276 2.85 19.12 0.52
CA THR A 276 2.17 17.81 0.54
C THR A 276 0.88 17.87 -0.26
N GLY A 277 0.66 16.88 -1.14
CA GLY A 277 -0.55 16.80 -1.98
C GLY A 277 -0.50 17.58 -3.29
N THR A 278 0.60 18.28 -3.61
CA THR A 278 0.71 19.13 -4.82
C THR A 278 1.25 18.42 -6.07
N GLY A 279 1.30 17.08 -6.05
CA GLY A 279 1.65 16.26 -7.22
C GLY A 279 3.14 15.93 -7.42
N LYS A 280 3.97 15.89 -6.36
CA LYS A 280 5.44 15.65 -6.45
C LYS A 280 5.82 14.45 -7.31
N THR A 281 5.16 13.32 -7.08
CA THR A 281 5.40 12.05 -7.79
C THR A 281 5.13 12.20 -9.29
N MET A 282 4.06 12.91 -9.66
CA MET A 282 3.71 13.18 -11.06
C MET A 282 4.71 14.12 -11.73
N THR A 283 5.07 15.21 -11.07
CA THR A 283 6.09 16.14 -11.57
C THR A 283 7.40 15.42 -11.87
N ALA A 284 7.84 14.53 -10.97
CA ALA A 284 9.09 13.80 -11.09
C ALA A 284 9.08 12.75 -12.22
N LEU A 285 7.98 12.01 -12.39
CA LEU A 285 7.85 11.03 -13.49
C LEU A 285 7.72 11.71 -14.85
N PHE A 286 7.04 12.86 -14.93
CA PHE A 286 7.01 13.67 -16.15
C PHE A 286 8.37 14.23 -16.51
N LEU A 287 9.13 14.73 -15.53
CA LEU A 287 10.51 15.16 -15.72
C LEU A 287 11.36 14.03 -16.29
N ALA A 288 11.24 12.83 -15.71
CA ALA A 288 11.95 11.64 -16.20
C ALA A 288 11.58 11.31 -17.66
N SER A 289 10.29 11.43 -18.02
CA SER A 289 9.82 11.21 -19.39
C SER A 289 10.39 12.23 -20.38
N LYS A 290 10.38 13.53 -20.03
CA LYS A 290 11.01 14.57 -20.86
C LYS A 290 12.51 14.38 -21.03
N LEU A 291 13.20 13.93 -19.99
CA LEU A 291 14.63 13.62 -20.06
C LEU A 291 14.89 12.38 -20.93
N TYR A 292 14.01 11.38 -20.86
CA TYR A 292 14.08 10.18 -21.66
C TYR A 292 13.89 10.44 -23.16
N ASP A 293 12.93 11.29 -23.54
CA ASP A 293 12.70 11.69 -24.94
C ASP A 293 13.96 12.31 -25.58
N ASN A 294 14.77 13.00 -24.79
CA ASN A 294 16.01 13.62 -25.22
C ASN A 294 17.23 12.68 -25.18
N THR A 295 17.06 11.42 -24.73
CA THR A 295 18.13 10.45 -24.53
C THR A 295 18.08 9.34 -25.59
N SER A 296 18.92 9.43 -26.63
CA SER A 296 18.90 8.52 -27.78
C SER A 296 19.48 7.11 -27.56
N LYS A 297 20.04 6.77 -26.38
CA LYS A 297 20.88 5.57 -26.20
C LYS A 297 20.70 4.80 -24.88
N GLY A 298 19.49 4.68 -24.38
CA GLY A 298 19.16 3.90 -23.19
C GLY A 298 19.28 4.72 -21.90
N PHE A 299 18.36 4.54 -20.96
CA PHE A 299 18.21 5.39 -19.78
C PHE A 299 17.94 4.56 -18.51
N VAL A 300 18.42 5.01 -17.35
CA VAL A 300 18.10 4.39 -16.07
C VAL A 300 17.45 5.40 -15.13
N LEU A 301 16.31 5.01 -14.57
CA LEU A 301 15.60 5.76 -13.55
C LEU A 301 15.76 5.04 -12.21
N ILE A 302 16.30 5.73 -11.22
CA ILE A 302 16.42 5.22 -9.85
C ILE A 302 15.62 6.14 -8.93
N ILE A 303 14.69 5.56 -8.16
CA ILE A 303 13.90 6.28 -7.17
C ILE A 303 14.20 5.69 -5.78
N ALA A 304 14.58 6.54 -4.83
CA ALA A 304 14.83 6.14 -3.44
C ALA A 304 13.83 6.80 -2.49
N ALA A 305 13.12 5.99 -1.71
CA ALA A 305 12.14 6.45 -0.73
C ALA A 305 12.49 5.98 0.70
N PRO A 306 12.08 6.69 1.76
CA PRO A 306 12.47 6.33 3.14
C PRO A 306 11.84 5.02 3.62
N PHE A 307 10.65 4.67 3.11
CA PHE A 307 9.89 3.52 3.60
C PHE A 307 9.37 2.63 2.48
N ILE A 308 9.16 1.35 2.82
CA ILE A 308 8.68 0.30 1.89
C ILE A 308 7.32 0.68 1.27
N HIS A 309 6.39 1.20 2.06
CA HIS A 309 5.07 1.56 1.56
C HIS A 309 5.12 2.72 0.54
N LEU A 310 6.09 3.62 0.64
CA LEU A 310 6.35 4.66 -0.37
C LEU A 310 6.96 4.04 -1.63
N VAL A 311 7.86 3.06 -1.50
CA VAL A 311 8.38 2.30 -2.65
C VAL A 311 7.23 1.67 -3.44
N ASP A 312 6.30 1.02 -2.75
CA ASP A 312 5.12 0.40 -3.38
C ASP A 312 4.23 1.46 -4.05
N GLN A 313 4.05 2.63 -3.43
CA GLN A 313 3.31 3.75 -4.02
C GLN A 313 3.99 4.26 -5.32
N TRP A 314 5.30 4.46 -5.30
CA TRP A 314 6.07 4.87 -6.47
C TRP A 314 5.96 3.86 -7.61
N ILE A 315 5.96 2.56 -7.32
CA ILE A 315 5.77 1.51 -8.34
C ILE A 315 4.38 1.61 -8.98
N ILE A 316 3.33 1.84 -8.19
CA ILE A 316 1.96 1.99 -8.71
C ILE A 316 1.86 3.22 -9.62
N GLU A 317 2.43 4.35 -9.21
CA GLU A 317 2.41 5.58 -10.02
C GLU A 317 3.29 5.44 -11.28
N ALA A 318 4.46 4.84 -11.17
CA ALA A 318 5.35 4.58 -12.30
C ALA A 318 4.69 3.68 -13.37
N LYS A 319 3.88 2.70 -12.97
CA LYS A 319 3.10 1.86 -13.90
C LYS A 319 2.13 2.65 -14.77
N LYS A 320 1.62 3.80 -14.29
CA LYS A 320 0.79 4.71 -15.10
C LYS A 320 1.57 5.35 -16.25
N PHE A 321 2.90 5.36 -16.18
CA PHE A 321 3.81 5.87 -17.22
C PHE A 321 4.39 4.74 -18.08
N GLY A 322 3.83 3.53 -18.00
CA GLY A 322 4.34 2.37 -18.74
C GLY A 322 5.69 1.83 -18.22
N LEU A 323 6.07 2.19 -16.98
CA LEU A 323 7.23 1.61 -16.31
C LEU A 323 6.84 0.33 -15.56
N ASN A 324 7.79 -0.57 -15.37
CA ASN A 324 7.65 -1.73 -14.49
C ASN A 324 8.90 -1.83 -13.59
N PRO A 325 8.99 -0.97 -12.55
CA PRO A 325 10.22 -0.83 -11.80
C PRO A 325 10.58 -2.07 -11.01
N ILE A 326 11.87 -2.39 -10.99
CA ILE A 326 12.41 -3.43 -10.10
C ILE A 326 12.31 -2.92 -8.67
N ARG A 327 11.61 -3.69 -7.82
CA ARG A 327 11.43 -3.38 -6.41
C ARG A 327 12.64 -3.83 -5.59
N CYS A 328 13.56 -2.92 -5.31
CA CYS A 328 14.75 -3.18 -4.48
C CYS A 328 14.50 -2.86 -3.00
N ALA A 329 13.67 -3.68 -2.36
CA ALA A 329 13.33 -3.60 -0.94
C ALA A 329 13.29 -5.00 -0.31
N GLU A 330 13.29 -5.09 1.02
CA GLU A 330 13.10 -6.35 1.77
C GLU A 330 14.12 -7.45 1.44
N GLY A 331 15.41 -7.22 1.73
CA GLY A 331 16.47 -8.22 1.57
C GLY A 331 16.95 -8.40 0.12
N SER A 332 18.24 -8.68 -0.05
CA SER A 332 18.87 -8.62 -1.37
C SER A 332 18.58 -9.83 -2.27
N SER A 333 18.25 -10.98 -1.69
CA SER A 333 17.85 -12.19 -2.41
C SER A 333 16.65 -11.98 -3.35
N ASN A 334 15.80 -11.00 -3.05
CA ASN A 334 14.55 -10.75 -3.77
C ASN A 334 14.73 -9.96 -5.07
N TRP A 335 15.84 -9.24 -5.23
CA TRP A 335 16.05 -8.33 -6.37
C TRP A 335 17.41 -8.46 -7.05
N GLU A 336 18.41 -9.11 -6.46
CA GLU A 336 19.77 -9.20 -7.01
C GLU A 336 19.80 -9.76 -8.44
N SER A 337 19.09 -10.87 -8.69
CA SER A 337 19.05 -11.52 -10.00
C SER A 337 18.39 -10.65 -11.06
N GLU A 338 17.24 -10.06 -10.73
CA GLU A 338 16.46 -9.21 -11.62
C GLU A 338 17.22 -7.92 -11.95
N LEU A 339 17.83 -7.28 -10.95
CA LEU A 339 18.63 -6.06 -11.13
C LEU A 339 19.85 -6.32 -12.00
N SER A 340 20.59 -7.40 -11.75
CA SER A 340 21.76 -7.78 -12.56
C SER A 340 21.38 -7.99 -14.03
N SER A 341 20.29 -8.73 -14.28
CA SER A 341 19.75 -8.97 -15.62
C SER A 341 19.30 -7.67 -16.30
N GLY A 342 18.61 -6.80 -15.57
CA GLY A 342 18.16 -5.50 -16.05
C GLY A 342 19.31 -4.59 -16.46
N ILE A 343 20.37 -4.50 -15.63
CA ILE A 343 21.57 -3.70 -15.92
C ILE A 343 22.31 -4.24 -17.14
N SER A 344 22.48 -5.55 -17.25
CA SER A 344 23.12 -6.16 -18.43
C SER A 344 22.33 -5.85 -19.71
N SER A 345 20.99 -5.90 -19.64
CA SER A 345 20.11 -5.63 -20.77
C SER A 345 20.12 -4.17 -21.22
N VAL A 346 20.12 -3.22 -20.28
CA VAL A 346 20.17 -1.78 -20.62
C VAL A 346 21.57 -1.39 -21.14
N ASN A 347 22.64 -1.96 -20.57
CA ASN A 347 24.00 -1.72 -21.03
C ASN A 347 24.24 -2.26 -22.45
N SER A 348 23.69 -3.44 -22.77
CA SER A 348 23.76 -4.05 -24.11
C SER A 348 22.82 -3.40 -25.13
N GLY A 349 21.97 -2.45 -24.71
CA GLY A 349 21.01 -1.78 -25.59
C GLY A 349 19.78 -2.61 -25.96
N ARG A 350 19.64 -3.83 -25.41
CA ARG A 350 18.44 -4.67 -25.56
C ARG A 350 17.22 -4.11 -24.84
N ARG A 351 17.46 -3.27 -23.83
CA ARG A 351 16.44 -2.58 -23.05
C ARG A 351 16.67 -1.07 -23.17
N SER A 352 15.64 -0.33 -23.57
CA SER A 352 15.71 1.13 -23.79
C SER A 352 15.63 1.92 -22.48
N ILE A 353 14.95 1.40 -21.47
CA ILE A 353 14.89 2.03 -20.15
C ILE A 353 14.85 0.98 -19.05
N LEU A 354 15.54 1.25 -17.94
CA LEU A 354 15.49 0.45 -16.72
C LEU A 354 15.01 1.33 -15.56
N SER A 355 13.85 1.03 -14.99
CA SER A 355 13.37 1.69 -13.78
C SER A 355 13.58 0.83 -12.52
N ILE A 356 14.01 1.48 -11.43
CA ILE A 356 14.34 0.86 -10.14
C ILE A 356 13.74 1.73 -9.02
N VAL A 357 13.08 1.10 -8.05
CA VAL A 357 12.62 1.79 -6.84
C VAL A 357 13.18 1.07 -5.61
N CYS A 358 13.84 1.80 -4.72
CA CYS A 358 14.51 1.23 -3.54
C CYS A 358 14.23 2.02 -2.25
N THR A 359 14.48 1.39 -1.11
CA THR A 359 14.48 2.10 0.19
C THR A 359 15.83 2.75 0.47
N ILE A 360 15.85 3.79 1.30
CA ILE A 360 17.10 4.39 1.81
C ILE A 360 17.97 3.34 2.52
N SER A 361 17.35 2.41 3.26
CA SER A 361 18.06 1.31 3.91
C SER A 361 18.78 0.38 2.93
N THR A 362 18.23 0.17 1.72
CA THR A 362 18.87 -0.61 0.64
C THR A 362 20.10 0.13 0.09
N LEU A 363 20.09 1.46 0.06
CA LEU A 363 21.26 2.28 -0.32
C LEU A 363 22.40 2.16 0.70
N THR A 364 22.08 2.26 1.99
CA THR A 364 23.08 2.20 3.07
C THR A 364 23.67 0.80 3.25
N GLY A 365 22.87 -0.24 2.97
CA GLY A 365 23.24 -1.64 3.18
C GLY A 365 23.32 -2.03 4.67
N ASN A 366 23.53 -3.32 4.92
CA ASN A 366 23.75 -3.87 6.26
C ASN A 366 25.25 -4.17 6.47
N ASN A 367 25.79 -3.79 7.63
CA ASN A 367 27.18 -4.09 8.04
C ASN A 367 28.25 -3.67 7.00
N GLY A 368 28.06 -2.53 6.33
CA GLY A 368 29.01 -2.03 5.33
C GLY A 368 28.96 -2.72 3.96
N ASN A 369 28.15 -3.78 3.80
CA ASN A 369 27.98 -4.44 2.50
C ASN A 369 26.99 -3.66 1.62
N ARG A 370 27.53 -2.84 0.73
CA ARG A 370 26.79 -1.92 -0.16
C ARG A 370 26.48 -2.54 -1.53
N LYS A 371 25.91 -3.76 -1.53
CA LYS A 371 25.63 -4.51 -2.76
C LYS A 371 24.87 -3.70 -3.82
N PHE A 372 23.85 -2.94 -3.42
CA PHE A 372 23.07 -2.12 -4.34
C PHE A 372 23.93 -1.09 -5.06
N LEU A 373 24.73 -0.30 -4.32
CA LEU A 373 25.62 0.70 -4.91
C LEU A 373 26.68 0.07 -5.84
N ASN A 374 27.14 -1.16 -5.54
CA ASN A 374 28.04 -1.89 -6.43
C ASN A 374 27.37 -2.21 -7.77
N PHE A 375 26.09 -2.59 -7.79
CA PHE A 375 25.34 -2.77 -9.04
C PHE A 375 25.17 -1.45 -9.80
N ILE A 376 24.82 -0.35 -9.12
CA ILE A 376 24.63 0.94 -9.79
C ILE A 376 25.91 1.43 -10.49
N ARG A 377 27.09 1.14 -9.93
CA ARG A 377 28.39 1.44 -10.56
C ARG A 377 28.63 0.71 -11.89
N LEU A 378 27.93 -0.39 -12.15
CA LEU A 378 28.07 -1.15 -13.41
C LEU A 378 27.25 -0.54 -14.56
N ILE A 379 26.41 0.45 -14.29
CA ILE A 379 25.54 1.07 -15.28
C ILE A 379 26.37 2.00 -16.17
N LYS A 380 26.29 1.79 -17.48
CA LYS A 380 27.03 2.56 -18.51
C LYS A 380 26.14 3.56 -19.26
N LYS A 381 24.91 3.75 -18.79
CA LYS A 381 23.88 4.58 -19.40
C LYS A 381 23.58 5.79 -18.52
N PRO A 382 23.06 6.91 -19.07
CA PRO A 382 22.61 8.05 -18.28
C PRO A 382 21.64 7.63 -17.17
N ILE A 383 21.86 8.15 -15.96
CA ILE A 383 21.07 7.85 -14.77
C ILE A 383 20.39 9.14 -14.30
N LEU A 384 19.08 9.08 -14.07
CA LEU A 384 18.36 10.03 -13.24
C LEU A 384 18.12 9.41 -11.87
N PHE A 385 18.65 10.05 -10.83
CA PHE A 385 18.41 9.66 -9.45
C PHE A 385 17.40 10.61 -8.80
N ILE A 386 16.30 10.05 -8.30
CA ILE A 386 15.22 10.77 -7.62
C ILE A 386 15.22 10.35 -6.15
N GLY A 387 15.43 11.31 -5.27
CA GLY A 387 15.30 11.12 -3.82
C GLY A 387 13.94 11.64 -3.37
N ASP A 388 13.12 10.77 -2.81
CA ASP A 388 11.88 11.18 -2.15
C ASP A 388 12.14 11.49 -0.68
N GLU A 389 11.47 12.53 -0.17
CA GLU A 389 11.62 13.02 1.20
C GLU A 389 13.11 13.27 1.57
N VAL A 390 13.81 14.11 0.77
CA VAL A 390 15.28 14.27 0.81
C VAL A 390 15.88 14.76 2.14
N HIS A 391 15.08 15.27 3.07
CA HIS A 391 15.59 15.58 4.41
C HIS A 391 16.13 14.32 5.13
N ASN A 392 15.71 13.11 4.72
CA ASN A 392 16.25 11.85 5.24
C ASN A 392 17.68 11.58 4.75
N PHE A 393 18.16 12.31 3.73
CA PHE A 393 19.48 12.13 3.12
C PHE A 393 20.59 12.96 3.78
N GLY A 394 20.25 13.84 4.73
CA GLY A 394 21.22 14.77 5.33
C GLY A 394 22.16 14.17 6.39
N SER A 395 21.94 12.94 6.85
CA SER A 395 22.85 12.33 7.83
C SER A 395 24.24 12.10 7.23
N THR A 396 25.30 12.37 7.97
CA THR A 396 26.70 12.26 7.53
C THR A 396 27.04 10.90 6.90
N LYS A 397 26.59 9.80 7.54
CA LYS A 397 26.78 8.43 7.03
C LYS A 397 26.18 8.21 5.64
N LEU A 398 25.06 8.86 5.33
CA LEU A 398 24.37 8.72 4.06
C LEU A 398 24.96 9.66 3.01
N SER A 399 25.22 10.93 3.36
CA SER A 399 25.83 11.89 2.42
C SER A 399 27.15 11.40 1.83
N ASP A 400 27.96 10.69 2.63
CA ASP A 400 29.28 10.17 2.22
C ASP A 400 29.20 9.01 1.20
N ILE A 401 28.08 8.29 1.15
CA ILE A 401 27.94 7.10 0.29
C ILE A 401 27.18 7.36 -1.00
N LEU A 402 26.55 8.52 -1.12
CA LEU A 402 25.74 8.84 -2.28
C LEU A 402 26.60 8.99 -3.54
N PRO A 403 26.19 8.40 -4.67
CA PRO A 403 26.99 8.38 -5.88
C PRO A 403 27.06 9.78 -6.52
N SER A 404 28.21 10.44 -6.37
CA SER A 404 28.45 11.80 -6.91
C SER A 404 28.61 11.85 -8.43
N TYR A 405 28.95 10.71 -9.05
CA TYR A 405 29.12 10.56 -10.51
C TYR A 405 27.81 10.60 -11.29
N ILE A 406 26.65 10.48 -10.62
CA ILE A 406 25.35 10.56 -11.28
C ILE A 406 25.11 12.02 -11.73
N PRO A 407 24.91 12.27 -13.04
CA PRO A 407 24.78 13.62 -13.56
C PRO A 407 23.45 14.26 -13.17
N TYR A 408 22.35 13.52 -13.34
CA TYR A 408 20.99 14.03 -13.12
C TYR A 408 20.45 13.63 -11.75
N ARG A 409 20.14 14.62 -10.93
CA ARG A 409 19.69 14.43 -9.54
C ARG A 409 18.48 15.31 -9.25
N LEU A 410 17.42 14.69 -8.74
CA LEU A 410 16.22 15.39 -8.34
C LEU A 410 15.86 15.05 -6.89
N GLY A 411 15.86 16.06 -6.03
CA GLY A 411 15.37 15.92 -4.66
C GLY A 411 13.91 16.37 -4.54
N LEU A 412 13.08 15.57 -3.88
CA LEU A 412 11.69 15.92 -3.57
C LEU A 412 11.53 16.05 -2.05
N SER A 413 11.02 17.18 -1.55
CA SER A 413 10.66 17.33 -0.14
C SER A 413 9.71 18.50 0.05
N ALA A 414 8.80 18.42 1.03
CA ALA A 414 8.04 19.61 1.45
C ALA A 414 8.88 20.51 2.38
N THR A 415 9.81 19.89 3.10
CA THR A 415 10.67 20.50 4.12
C THR A 415 12.10 20.01 3.85
N PRO A 416 12.81 20.59 2.87
CA PRO A 416 14.17 20.16 2.52
C PRO A 416 15.18 20.49 3.62
N THR A 417 14.90 21.49 4.45
CA THR A 417 15.69 21.87 5.62
C THR A 417 15.39 20.96 6.81
N ARG A 418 16.44 20.58 7.55
CA ARG A 418 16.31 19.76 8.76
C ARG A 418 16.21 20.68 9.98
N TRP A 419 15.28 20.38 10.88
CA TRP A 419 15.03 21.18 12.08
C TRP A 419 16.19 21.04 13.07
N LEU A 420 16.83 22.16 13.42
CA LEU A 420 18.00 22.23 14.32
C LEU A 420 19.20 21.40 13.83
N ASP A 421 19.39 21.29 12.51
CA ASP A 421 20.45 20.49 11.89
C ASP A 421 20.91 21.14 10.57
N ASP A 422 21.66 22.22 10.70
CA ASP A 422 22.18 23.02 9.58
C ASP A 422 23.24 22.25 8.78
N GLU A 423 24.09 21.46 9.44
CA GLU A 423 25.07 20.60 8.79
C GLU A 423 24.38 19.57 7.88
N GLY A 424 23.34 18.90 8.39
CA GLY A 424 22.55 17.96 7.59
C GLY A 424 21.81 18.64 6.43
N THR A 425 21.37 19.89 6.62
CA THR A 425 20.77 20.71 5.55
C THR A 425 21.79 21.02 4.46
N ASN A 426 23.00 21.41 4.83
CA ASN A 426 24.10 21.68 3.89
C ASN A 426 24.50 20.42 3.11
N ASN A 427 24.53 19.26 3.77
CA ASN A 427 24.80 17.97 3.12
C ASN A 427 23.78 17.63 2.02
N ILE A 428 22.50 17.96 2.25
CA ILE A 428 21.44 17.77 1.26
C ILE A 428 21.66 18.69 0.06
N LEU A 429 21.86 19.99 0.28
CA LEU A 429 22.07 20.97 -0.78
C LEU A 429 23.32 20.66 -1.61
N LYS A 430 24.42 20.26 -0.95
CA LYS A 430 25.67 19.88 -1.61
C LYS A 430 25.51 18.72 -2.59
N TYR A 431 24.69 17.72 -2.25
CA TYR A 431 24.49 16.55 -3.11
C TYR A 431 23.41 16.77 -4.18
N TRP A 432 22.25 17.31 -3.80
CA TRP A 432 21.09 17.42 -4.68
C TRP A 432 21.10 18.71 -5.53
N GLY A 433 21.80 19.75 -5.07
CA GLY A 433 21.73 21.11 -5.61
C GLY A 433 20.80 22.01 -4.80
N ASP A 434 20.72 23.28 -5.20
CA ASP A 434 19.87 24.28 -4.56
C ASP A 434 18.38 23.97 -4.75
N ILE A 435 17.54 24.68 -3.99
CA ILE A 435 16.09 24.64 -4.18
C ILE A 435 15.76 25.41 -5.46
N VAL A 436 15.50 24.68 -6.55
CA VAL A 436 15.23 25.24 -7.87
C VAL A 436 13.78 25.70 -8.04
N CYS A 437 12.87 25.12 -7.24
CA CYS A 437 11.48 25.53 -7.22
C CYS A 437 10.90 25.36 -5.83
N SER A 438 10.10 26.35 -5.41
CA SER A 438 9.26 26.28 -4.22
C SER A 438 7.80 26.44 -4.66
N TYR A 439 6.95 25.52 -4.19
CA TYR A 439 5.50 25.60 -4.32
C TYR A 439 4.88 25.13 -3.01
N ASP A 440 4.48 26.06 -2.17
CA ASP A 440 4.04 25.77 -0.81
C ASP A 440 2.52 25.53 -0.70
N LEU A 441 2.03 25.33 0.53
CA LEU A 441 0.60 25.09 0.77
C LEU A 441 -0.25 26.36 0.50
N SER A 442 0.31 27.56 0.69
CA SER A 442 -0.41 28.82 0.48
C SER A 442 -0.71 29.02 -1.00
N GLU A 443 0.30 28.82 -1.85
CA GLU A 443 0.14 28.86 -3.31
C GLU A 443 -0.81 27.76 -3.79
N ALA A 444 -0.67 26.54 -3.26
CA ALA A 444 -1.54 25.43 -3.62
C ALA A 444 -3.02 25.61 -3.25
N LEU A 445 -3.31 26.37 -2.18
CA LEU A 445 -4.67 26.76 -1.82
C LEU A 445 -5.20 27.85 -2.74
N LYS A 446 -4.40 28.89 -3.04
CA LYS A 446 -4.76 29.97 -3.97
C LYS A 446 -5.07 29.47 -5.38
N ASP A 447 -4.26 28.53 -5.87
CA ASP A 447 -4.39 27.94 -7.21
C ASP A 447 -5.46 26.84 -7.27
N ASN A 448 -6.24 26.64 -6.19
CA ASN A 448 -7.28 25.61 -6.09
C ASN A 448 -6.80 24.17 -6.32
N VAL A 449 -5.49 23.90 -6.17
CA VAL A 449 -4.92 22.55 -6.23
C VAL A 449 -5.27 21.76 -4.96
N LEU A 450 -5.43 22.44 -3.82
CA LEU A 450 -5.88 21.88 -2.56
C LEU A 450 -7.33 22.28 -2.22
N THR A 451 -7.92 21.56 -1.28
CA THR A 451 -9.22 21.88 -0.70
C THR A 451 -9.03 22.95 0.38
N PRO A 452 -9.77 24.06 0.37
CA PRO A 452 -9.76 25.04 1.46
C PRO A 452 -10.22 24.41 2.77
N TYR A 453 -9.90 25.05 3.90
CA TYR A 453 -10.23 24.48 5.21
C TYR A 453 -10.56 25.51 6.27
N TYR A 454 -11.30 25.04 7.26
CA TYR A 454 -11.61 25.74 8.50
C TYR A 454 -10.77 25.16 9.63
N TYR A 455 -10.16 26.03 10.43
CA TYR A 455 -9.32 25.66 11.56
C TYR A 455 -10.00 26.05 12.87
N HIS A 456 -10.04 25.11 13.81
CA HIS A 456 -10.69 25.27 15.10
C HIS A 456 -9.73 24.83 16.22
N PRO A 457 -9.02 25.77 16.87
CA PRO A 457 -8.23 25.44 18.05
C PRO A 457 -9.18 25.09 19.22
N VAL A 458 -9.06 23.88 19.73
CA VAL A 458 -9.82 23.35 20.87
C VAL A 458 -8.95 23.43 22.11
N ILE A 459 -9.22 24.40 22.98
CA ILE A 459 -8.48 24.57 24.23
C ILE A 459 -8.81 23.41 25.16
N THR A 460 -7.77 22.75 25.66
CA THR A 460 -7.87 21.66 26.63
C THR A 460 -6.92 21.95 27.79
N HIS A 461 -7.39 21.78 29.02
CA HIS A 461 -6.57 22.01 30.21
C HIS A 461 -5.91 20.71 30.65
N PHE A 462 -4.67 20.79 31.11
CA PHE A 462 -4.10 19.76 31.97
C PHE A 462 -4.90 19.66 33.28
N ASP A 463 -4.93 18.48 33.87
CA ASP A 463 -5.25 18.36 35.30
C ASP A 463 -4.04 18.78 36.17
N ILE A 464 -4.25 18.86 37.48
CA ILE A 464 -3.24 19.32 38.43
C ILE A 464 -2.02 18.37 38.43
N ASP A 465 -2.25 17.06 38.37
CA ASP A 465 -1.19 16.04 38.43
C ASP A 465 -0.34 16.02 37.15
N GLU A 466 -0.98 16.12 35.98
CA GLU A 466 -0.36 16.25 34.68
C GLU A 466 0.50 17.50 34.60
N TYR A 467 -0.02 18.63 35.11
CA TYR A 467 0.73 19.87 35.12
C TYR A 467 1.95 19.80 36.04
N TYR A 468 1.81 19.21 37.23
CA TYR A 468 2.93 19.00 38.15
C TYR A 468 4.05 18.15 37.53
N GLU A 469 3.70 17.03 36.87
CA GLU A 469 4.68 16.19 36.18
C GLU A 469 5.33 16.95 34.99
N TYR A 470 4.57 17.79 34.27
CA TYR A 470 5.11 18.64 33.21
C TYR A 470 6.16 19.64 33.72
N VAL A 471 5.85 20.31 34.84
CA VAL A 471 6.74 21.25 35.51
C VAL A 471 8.01 20.52 35.98
N LYS A 472 7.86 19.36 36.63
CA LYS A 472 8.98 18.53 37.08
C LYS A 472 9.91 18.11 35.95
N LEU A 473 9.38 17.61 34.83
CA LEU A 473 10.17 17.28 33.64
C LEU A 473 10.90 18.51 33.07
N THR A 474 10.26 19.67 33.13
CA THR A 474 10.87 20.95 32.70
C THR A 474 11.99 21.39 33.63
N LYS A 475 11.83 21.22 34.95
CA LYS A 475 12.88 21.43 35.96
C LYS A 475 14.09 20.51 35.73
N GLU A 476 13.86 19.23 35.41
CA GLU A 476 14.94 18.29 35.07
C GLU A 476 15.66 18.65 33.77
N LEU A 477 14.93 19.12 32.75
CA LEU A 477 15.51 19.53 31.46
C LEU A 477 16.47 20.73 31.60
N LYS A 478 16.22 21.66 32.53
CA LYS A 478 17.12 22.80 32.78
C LYS A 478 18.48 22.39 33.33
N LYS A 479 18.61 21.19 33.92
CA LYS A 479 19.88 20.68 34.47
C LYS A 479 20.88 20.29 33.38
N TYR A 480 20.43 20.18 32.14
CA TYR A 480 21.29 19.88 31.00
C TYR A 480 21.69 21.18 30.30
N THR A 481 22.99 21.42 30.16
CA THR A 481 23.55 22.50 29.34
C THR A 481 23.36 22.19 27.86
N TRP A 482 22.86 23.17 27.11
CA TRP A 482 22.68 23.07 25.67
C TRP A 482 23.92 23.68 25.02
N ASN A 483 24.73 22.90 24.30
CA ASN A 483 25.83 23.45 23.53
C ASN A 483 25.25 24.18 22.31
N GLU A 484 25.45 25.49 22.23
CA GLU A 484 25.01 26.32 21.10
C GLU A 484 25.64 25.88 19.77
N GLU A 485 26.85 25.31 19.79
CA GLU A 485 27.56 24.85 18.59
C GLU A 485 27.08 23.50 18.05
N SER A 486 26.50 22.62 18.87
CA SER A 486 26.15 21.27 18.43
C SER A 486 24.66 21.01 18.31
N LEU A 487 23.77 21.86 18.85
CA LEU A 487 22.28 21.75 18.84
C LEU A 487 21.70 20.36 19.27
N GLU A 488 22.55 19.39 19.56
CA GLU A 488 22.20 18.03 19.90
C GLU A 488 22.01 17.91 21.40
N ALA A 489 20.75 17.81 21.81
CA ALA A 489 20.42 17.43 23.18
C ALA A 489 21.12 16.11 23.57
N SER A 490 21.70 16.08 24.78
CA SER A 490 22.30 14.86 25.34
C SER A 490 21.29 13.70 25.34
N GLY A 491 21.78 12.46 25.28
CA GLY A 491 20.92 11.27 25.30
C GLY A 491 19.84 11.30 26.39
N PRO A 492 20.18 11.63 27.65
CA PRO A 492 19.19 11.81 28.72
C PRO A 492 18.18 12.95 28.48
N ALA A 493 18.62 14.10 27.98
CA ALA A 493 17.73 15.22 27.67
C ALA A 493 16.74 14.88 26.53
N LYS A 494 17.17 14.14 25.50
CA LYS A 494 16.30 13.62 24.43
C LYS A 494 15.17 12.74 25.01
N ILE A 495 15.46 11.90 26.01
CA ILE A 495 14.45 11.05 26.67
C ILE A 495 13.42 11.90 27.43
N LEU A 496 13.88 12.92 28.17
CA LEU A 496 13.00 13.83 28.91
C LEU A 496 12.10 14.64 27.99
N LEU A 497 12.62 15.14 26.87
CA LEU A 497 11.84 15.82 25.83
C LEU A 497 10.73 14.92 25.26
N ILE A 498 11.03 13.64 25.02
CA ILE A 498 10.05 12.65 24.56
C ILE A 498 8.97 12.40 25.62
N LYS A 499 9.34 12.25 26.90
CA LYS A 499 8.37 12.09 28.01
C LYS A 499 7.44 13.30 28.11
N ARG A 500 8.00 14.52 28.08
CA ARG A 500 7.24 15.76 28.15
C ARG A 500 6.29 15.92 26.96
N ALA A 501 6.76 15.63 25.74
CA ALA A 501 5.90 15.68 24.55
C ALA A 501 4.77 14.64 24.59
N ARG A 502 5.02 13.45 25.13
CA ARG A 502 4.00 12.41 25.31
C ARG A 502 2.92 12.86 26.29
N LEU A 503 3.30 13.44 27.42
CA LEU A 503 2.36 13.97 28.42
C LEU A 503 1.39 14.99 27.79
N VAL A 504 1.92 15.96 27.04
CA VAL A 504 1.08 16.92 26.29
C VAL A 504 0.20 16.20 25.27
N ALA A 505 0.71 15.20 24.54
CA ALA A 505 -0.07 14.48 23.53
C ALA A 505 -1.20 13.64 24.14
N SER A 506 -1.02 13.11 25.36
CA SER A 506 -1.95 12.21 26.04
C SER A 506 -2.76 12.87 27.18
N ALA A 507 -2.84 14.21 27.22
CA ALA A 507 -3.60 14.93 28.24
C ALA A 507 -5.04 14.37 28.39
N LYS A 508 -5.47 14.03 29.62
CA LYS A 508 -6.70 13.30 29.92
C LYS A 508 -7.95 13.96 29.30
N SER A 509 -8.03 15.28 29.44
CA SER A 509 -9.13 16.13 28.96
C SER A 509 -9.39 16.05 27.44
N LYS A 510 -8.44 15.53 26.63
CA LYS A 510 -8.62 15.44 25.18
C LYS A 510 -9.66 14.42 24.77
N LEU A 511 -9.71 13.26 25.42
CA LEU A 511 -10.63 12.19 25.03
C LEU A 511 -12.07 12.50 25.43
N SER A 512 -12.29 13.19 26.56
CA SER A 512 -13.61 13.67 26.96
C SER A 512 -14.12 14.73 25.99
N LEU A 513 -13.31 15.73 25.64
CA LEU A 513 -13.69 16.74 24.66
C LEU A 513 -13.92 16.15 23.25
N LEU A 514 -13.09 15.19 22.84
CA LEU A 514 -13.31 14.45 21.58
C LEU A 514 -14.68 13.76 21.59
N LYS A 515 -15.06 13.12 22.70
CA LYS A 515 -16.37 12.47 22.87
C LYS A 515 -17.51 13.47 22.69
N ASP A 516 -17.46 14.60 23.38
CA ASP A 516 -18.50 15.64 23.32
C ASP A 516 -18.68 16.22 21.91
N MET A 517 -17.58 16.36 21.18
CA MET A 517 -17.60 16.85 19.80
C MET A 517 -18.14 15.82 18.81
N LEU A 518 -17.80 14.54 18.99
CA LEU A 518 -18.28 13.45 18.13
C LEU A 518 -19.74 13.08 18.39
N LEU A 519 -20.24 13.23 19.64
CA LEU A 519 -21.66 13.05 19.95
C LEU A 519 -22.58 13.98 19.15
N LYS A 520 -22.07 15.14 18.70
CA LYS A 520 -22.80 16.09 17.84
C LYS A 520 -22.70 15.74 16.35
N ARG A 521 -21.93 14.71 16.00
CA ARG A 521 -21.51 14.34 14.63
C ARG A 521 -21.65 12.83 14.36
N THR A 522 -22.57 12.17 15.05
CA THR A 522 -22.73 10.69 14.98
C THR A 522 -23.07 10.17 13.58
N ILE A 523 -23.65 11.01 12.72
CA ILE A 523 -23.99 10.69 11.32
C ILE A 523 -22.87 11.05 10.34
N ASP A 524 -21.86 11.80 10.77
CA ASP A 524 -20.77 12.24 9.91
C ASP A 524 -19.91 11.04 9.50
N ASN A 525 -19.23 11.18 8.35
CA ASN A 525 -18.31 10.20 7.82
C ASN A 525 -17.00 10.85 7.38
N HIS A 526 -16.00 10.02 7.09
CA HIS A 526 -14.66 10.45 6.70
C HIS A 526 -13.97 11.33 7.76
N ILE A 527 -14.10 10.92 9.03
CA ILE A 527 -13.45 11.58 10.17
C ILE A 527 -12.12 10.91 10.45
N LEU A 528 -11.06 11.71 10.53
CA LEU A 528 -9.73 11.25 10.86
C LEU A 528 -9.30 11.75 12.25
N VAL A 529 -8.90 10.84 13.13
CA VAL A 529 -8.45 11.17 14.49
C VAL A 529 -6.97 10.83 14.64
N TYR A 530 -6.13 11.85 14.83
CA TYR A 530 -4.70 11.70 15.08
C TYR A 530 -4.41 11.69 16.58
N CYS A 531 -4.07 10.53 17.12
CA CYS A 531 -3.70 10.36 18.52
C CYS A 531 -2.18 10.35 18.74
N GLY A 532 -1.77 10.67 19.96
CA GLY A 532 -0.40 10.47 20.43
C GLY A 532 -0.05 9.00 20.64
N ASP A 533 1.24 8.72 20.83
CA ASP A 533 1.76 7.39 21.18
C ASP A 533 1.75 7.11 22.70
N GLY A 534 1.11 7.98 23.48
CA GLY A 534 1.03 7.90 24.94
C GLY A 534 0.00 6.89 25.46
N LYS A 535 0.02 6.70 26.79
CA LYS A 535 -1.00 5.95 27.52
C LYS A 535 -1.95 6.90 28.24
N VAL A 536 -3.18 6.44 28.47
CA VAL A 536 -4.26 7.14 29.18
C VAL A 536 -4.93 6.17 30.14
N GLU A 537 -5.69 6.71 31.10
CA GLU A 537 -6.54 5.90 31.99
C GLU A 537 -7.56 5.10 31.16
N GLY A 538 -7.73 3.83 31.51
CA GLY A 538 -8.66 2.90 30.87
C GLY A 538 -10.02 2.83 31.60
N PRO A 539 -10.89 1.90 31.18
CA PRO A 539 -12.24 1.76 31.76
C PRO A 539 -12.24 1.24 33.20
N ASP A 540 -11.21 0.50 33.61
CA ASP A 540 -11.05 0.03 34.98
C ASP A 540 -10.22 1.05 35.80
N PRO A 541 -10.57 1.32 37.06
CA PRO A 541 -9.75 2.13 37.97
C PRO A 541 -8.30 1.62 37.99
N ASP A 542 -7.32 2.53 37.93
CA ASP A 542 -5.87 2.24 37.87
C ASP A 542 -5.35 1.49 36.63
N SER A 543 -6.19 1.25 35.61
CA SER A 543 -5.74 0.66 34.35
C SER A 543 -5.20 1.73 33.38
N PHE A 544 -4.07 1.45 32.72
CA PHE A 544 -3.50 2.33 31.69
C PHE A 544 -3.49 1.63 30.32
N THR A 545 -4.18 2.23 29.34
CA THR A 545 -4.24 1.72 27.96
C THR A 545 -3.60 2.71 26.98
N ARG A 546 -3.39 2.30 25.73
CA ARG A 546 -2.90 3.22 24.68
C ARG A 546 -4.01 4.21 24.32
N GLN A 547 -3.68 5.49 24.13
CA GLN A 547 -4.65 6.53 23.77
C GLN A 547 -5.51 6.15 22.55
N VAL A 548 -4.93 5.49 21.55
CA VAL A 548 -5.69 5.01 20.38
C VAL A 548 -6.66 3.89 20.68
N SER A 549 -6.29 2.97 21.57
CA SER A 549 -7.19 1.90 21.96
C SER A 549 -8.41 2.49 22.69
N GLU A 550 -8.17 3.46 23.57
CA GLU A 550 -9.25 4.12 24.30
C GLU A 550 -10.11 5.00 23.39
N ALA A 551 -9.50 5.75 22.46
CA ALA A 551 -10.25 6.51 21.47
C ALA A 551 -11.17 5.60 20.63
N VAL A 552 -10.68 4.44 20.17
CA VAL A 552 -11.52 3.46 19.45
C VAL A 552 -12.63 2.91 20.33
N ARG A 553 -12.36 2.60 21.61
CA ARG A 553 -13.38 2.13 22.56
C ARG A 553 -14.47 3.18 22.75
N ILE A 554 -14.12 4.43 23.00
CA ILE A 554 -15.08 5.54 23.19
C ILE A 554 -15.91 5.72 21.91
N ILE A 555 -15.27 5.83 20.75
CA ILE A 555 -15.95 6.09 19.48
C ILE A 555 -16.87 4.93 19.09
N GLY A 556 -16.40 3.69 19.23
CA GLY A 556 -17.15 2.50 18.85
C GLY A 556 -18.23 2.09 19.86
N ASN A 557 -17.88 2.03 21.14
CA ASN A 557 -18.74 1.45 22.18
C ASN A 557 -19.60 2.51 22.87
N ASP A 558 -19.05 3.69 23.19
CA ASP A 558 -19.81 4.73 23.92
C ASP A 558 -20.66 5.59 22.97
N ILE A 559 -20.15 5.90 21.77
CA ILE A 559 -20.83 6.76 20.78
C ILE A 559 -21.60 5.95 19.74
N GLY A 560 -21.12 4.74 19.40
CA GLY A 560 -21.77 3.86 18.42
C GLY A 560 -21.38 4.13 16.96
N MET A 561 -20.25 4.79 16.69
CA MET A 561 -19.78 5.05 15.33
C MET A 561 -18.88 3.92 14.81
N THR A 562 -18.94 3.62 13.51
CA THR A 562 -18.02 2.64 12.92
C THR A 562 -16.61 3.19 12.88
N CYS A 563 -15.70 2.58 13.64
CA CYS A 563 -14.32 3.06 13.76
C CYS A 563 -13.28 1.95 13.79
N ALA A 564 -12.04 2.30 13.42
CA ALA A 564 -10.92 1.37 13.46
C ALA A 564 -9.59 2.09 13.68
N SER A 565 -8.64 1.39 14.31
CA SER A 565 -7.28 1.88 14.47
C SER A 565 -6.38 1.56 13.26
N TYR A 566 -5.56 2.53 12.89
CA TYR A 566 -4.54 2.45 11.86
C TYR A 566 -3.17 2.72 12.47
N THR A 567 -2.43 1.64 12.78
CA THR A 567 -1.13 1.71 13.46
C THR A 567 -0.09 0.86 12.75
N ALA A 568 1.18 0.96 13.18
CA ALA A 568 2.26 0.13 12.67
C ALA A 568 1.97 -1.38 12.82
N ALA A 569 1.22 -1.77 13.85
CA ALA A 569 0.83 -3.16 14.10
C ALA A 569 -0.32 -3.65 13.19
N THR A 570 -1.04 -2.75 12.51
CA THR A 570 -2.12 -3.13 11.59
C THR A 570 -1.51 -3.87 10.38
N PRO A 571 -1.90 -5.12 10.09
CA PRO A 571 -1.37 -5.88 8.94
C PRO A 571 -1.60 -5.15 7.61
N ALA A 572 -0.65 -5.27 6.67
CA ALA A 572 -0.69 -4.54 5.39
C ALA A 572 -1.98 -4.78 4.59
N LYS A 573 -2.51 -6.00 4.61
CA LYS A 573 -3.79 -6.34 3.96
C LYS A 573 -4.96 -5.58 4.59
N LYS A 574 -5.09 -5.65 5.92
CA LYS A 574 -6.11 -4.94 6.69
C LYS A 574 -6.03 -3.43 6.51
N ARG A 575 -4.83 -2.85 6.35
CA ARG A 575 -4.66 -1.42 6.05
C ARG A 575 -5.37 -1.01 4.76
N LYS A 576 -5.25 -1.79 3.68
CA LYS A 576 -5.94 -1.52 2.41
C LYS A 576 -7.46 -1.58 2.57
N ASP A 577 -7.96 -2.58 3.29
CA ASP A 577 -9.39 -2.74 3.55
C ASP A 577 -9.95 -1.58 4.38
N LEU A 578 -9.22 -1.15 5.41
CA LEU A 578 -9.61 0.00 6.23
C LEU A 578 -9.65 1.29 5.42
N LEU A 579 -8.63 1.55 4.58
CA LEU A 579 -8.61 2.73 3.72
C LEU A 579 -9.74 2.70 2.69
N ARG A 580 -10.03 1.54 2.10
CA ARG A 580 -11.15 1.37 1.16
C ARG A 580 -12.51 1.55 1.84
N ASN A 581 -12.70 1.00 3.04
CA ASN A 581 -13.95 1.16 3.79
C ASN A 581 -14.13 2.60 4.27
N PHE A 582 -13.04 3.28 4.63
CA PHE A 582 -13.05 4.71 4.93
C PHE A 582 -13.42 5.53 3.69
N ASP A 583 -12.82 5.25 2.53
CA ASP A 583 -13.08 5.97 1.29
C ASP A 583 -14.51 5.78 0.76
N ASN A 584 -15.12 4.63 1.01
CA ASN A 584 -16.54 4.37 0.67
C ASN A 584 -17.52 4.86 1.75
N GLY A 585 -17.03 5.45 2.85
CA GLY A 585 -17.86 5.91 3.97
C GLY A 585 -18.47 4.80 4.85
N LEU A 586 -18.13 3.52 4.63
CA LEU A 586 -18.56 2.40 5.48
C LEU A 586 -17.90 2.46 6.87
N LEU A 587 -16.67 2.97 6.92
CA LEU A 587 -15.95 3.29 8.15
C LEU A 587 -16.02 4.80 8.39
N GLN A 588 -16.77 5.23 9.40
CA GLN A 588 -16.97 6.66 9.69
C GLN A 588 -15.69 7.30 10.21
N VAL A 589 -14.96 6.61 11.09
CA VAL A 589 -13.81 7.17 11.81
C VAL A 589 -12.56 6.29 11.68
N LEU A 590 -11.46 6.89 11.23
CA LEU A 590 -10.14 6.26 11.25
C LEU A 590 -9.30 6.88 12.35
N VAL A 591 -8.78 6.05 13.27
CA VAL A 591 -7.95 6.52 14.40
C VAL A 591 -6.50 6.12 14.17
N ALA A 592 -5.58 7.07 14.07
CA ALA A 592 -4.19 6.81 13.67
C ALA A 592 -3.14 7.32 14.65
N ILE A 593 -1.99 6.62 14.71
CA ILE A 593 -0.76 7.06 15.40
C ILE A 593 0.37 7.13 14.39
N ARG A 594 0.88 8.32 14.05
CA ARG A 594 2.11 8.57 13.24
C ARG A 594 2.18 7.94 11.84
N CYS A 595 1.49 6.83 11.56
CA CYS A 595 1.58 6.01 10.36
C CYS A 595 0.81 6.57 9.17
N LEU A 596 0.04 7.64 9.37
CA LEU A 596 -0.56 8.44 8.31
C LEU A 596 0.23 9.72 8.04
N ASP A 597 1.37 9.94 8.70
CA ASP A 597 2.19 11.14 8.49
C ASP A 597 2.94 11.01 7.15
N GLU A 598 3.37 9.80 6.80
CA GLU A 598 4.20 9.49 5.64
C GLU A 598 3.59 8.33 4.81
N GLY A 599 3.53 8.50 3.49
CA GLY A 599 3.16 7.49 2.48
C GLY A 599 1.78 6.80 2.50
N VAL A 600 0.77 7.35 3.18
CA VAL A 600 -0.63 6.88 3.06
C VAL A 600 -1.55 7.99 2.58
N ASP A 601 -2.29 7.74 1.50
CA ASP A 601 -3.24 8.70 0.92
C ASP A 601 -4.65 8.50 1.46
N VAL A 602 -5.29 9.58 1.94
CA VAL A 602 -6.65 9.57 2.50
C VAL A 602 -7.44 10.82 2.08
N PRO A 603 -7.65 11.03 0.76
CA PRO A 603 -8.16 12.28 0.21
C PRO A 603 -9.61 12.56 0.63
N SER A 604 -10.38 11.51 0.87
CA SER A 604 -11.79 11.54 1.30
C SER A 604 -12.02 12.16 2.68
N THR A 605 -10.97 12.34 3.49
CA THR A 605 -11.05 12.96 4.83
C THR A 605 -11.73 14.33 4.76
N LYS A 606 -12.85 14.49 5.48
CA LYS A 606 -13.59 15.76 5.59
C LYS A 606 -13.25 16.52 6.87
N THR A 607 -13.15 15.78 7.97
CA THR A 607 -12.93 16.34 9.31
C THR A 607 -11.73 15.66 9.95
N ALA A 608 -10.81 16.43 10.50
CA ALA A 608 -9.63 15.92 11.19
C ALA A 608 -9.56 16.43 12.63
N PHE A 609 -9.48 15.52 13.60
CA PHE A 609 -9.21 15.82 15.00
C PHE A 609 -7.75 15.51 15.32
N ILE A 610 -6.98 16.54 15.68
CA ILE A 610 -5.55 16.43 15.99
C ILE A 610 -5.36 16.48 17.50
N LEU A 611 -5.31 15.31 18.13
CA LEU A 611 -5.00 15.18 19.56
C LEU A 611 -3.48 15.15 19.79
N ALA A 612 -2.72 14.67 18.82
CA ALA A 612 -1.27 14.61 18.91
C ALA A 612 -0.63 16.00 18.80
N SER A 613 0.00 16.47 19.87
CA SER A 613 0.75 17.73 19.90
C SER A 613 2.22 17.48 19.53
N SER A 614 2.54 17.49 18.23
CA SER A 614 3.94 17.48 17.78
C SER A 614 4.47 18.90 17.65
N THR A 615 5.61 19.18 18.25
CA THR A 615 6.32 20.46 18.09
C THR A 615 7.15 20.52 16.81
N ASN A 616 7.30 19.40 16.09
CA ASN A 616 8.06 19.37 14.85
C ASN A 616 7.20 19.90 13.69
N PRO A 617 7.54 21.06 13.09
CA PRO A 617 6.77 21.67 11.99
C PRO A 617 6.47 20.74 10.84
N ARG A 618 7.47 19.92 10.49
CA ARG A 618 7.35 18.98 9.38
C ARG A 618 6.18 18.01 9.55
N GLN A 619 5.98 17.45 10.75
CA GLN A 619 4.96 16.42 10.95
C GLN A 619 3.55 16.99 10.80
N PHE A 620 3.28 18.14 11.39
CA PHE A 620 1.93 18.71 11.32
C PHE A 620 1.62 19.34 9.95
N ILE A 621 2.62 19.89 9.24
CA ILE A 621 2.47 20.34 7.84
C ILE A 621 2.11 19.16 6.94
N GLN A 622 2.79 18.03 7.10
CA GLN A 622 2.55 16.84 6.30
C GLN A 622 1.17 16.25 6.56
N ARG A 623 0.74 16.16 7.83
CA ARG A 623 -0.63 15.75 8.22
C ARG A 623 -1.69 16.64 7.59
N ARG A 624 -1.54 17.96 7.74
CA ARG A 624 -2.46 18.94 7.17
C ARG A 624 -2.62 18.76 5.67
N GLY A 625 -1.52 18.75 4.90
CA GLY A 625 -1.62 18.63 3.44
C GLY A 625 -2.18 17.30 2.93
N ARG A 626 -2.28 16.25 3.77
CA ARG A 626 -3.04 15.03 3.43
C ARG A 626 -4.54 15.26 3.56
N VAL A 627 -4.97 15.92 4.63
CA VAL A 627 -6.36 16.31 4.85
C VAL A 627 -6.84 17.29 3.77
N LEU A 628 -5.96 18.12 3.19
CA LEU A 628 -6.34 19.12 2.20
C LEU A 628 -6.43 18.60 0.75
N ARG A 629 -6.22 17.30 0.48
CA ARG A 629 -6.34 16.78 -0.90
C ARG A 629 -7.77 16.89 -1.42
N LYS A 630 -7.91 17.14 -2.72
CA LYS A 630 -9.20 17.17 -3.41
C LYS A 630 -9.86 15.79 -3.39
N TYR A 631 -11.17 15.78 -3.28
CA TYR A 631 -11.99 14.57 -3.33
C TYR A 631 -13.39 14.92 -3.88
N PRO A 632 -14.05 14.04 -4.66
CA PRO A 632 -15.39 14.31 -5.18
C PRO A 632 -16.39 14.67 -4.05
N GLY A 633 -17.09 15.79 -4.20
CA GLY A 633 -18.07 16.27 -3.21
C GLY A 633 -17.47 16.90 -1.95
N LYS A 634 -16.15 17.12 -1.89
CA LYS A 634 -15.47 17.80 -0.78
C LYS A 634 -15.12 19.23 -1.15
N ASN A 635 -15.90 20.18 -0.62
CA ASN A 635 -15.71 21.61 -0.88
C ASN A 635 -14.74 22.26 0.10
N PHE A 636 -14.77 21.84 1.37
CA PHE A 636 -13.86 22.29 2.42
C PHE A 636 -13.50 21.12 3.34
N ALA A 637 -12.42 21.27 4.11
CA ALA A 637 -12.08 20.40 5.22
C ALA A 637 -12.22 21.15 6.56
N GLU A 638 -12.49 20.42 7.64
CA GLU A 638 -12.47 20.96 9.00
C GLU A 638 -11.31 20.36 9.79
N ILE A 639 -10.52 21.20 10.45
CA ILE A 639 -9.40 20.76 11.30
C ILE A 639 -9.64 21.25 12.72
N TYR A 640 -9.85 20.31 13.63
CA TYR A 640 -9.97 20.53 15.07
C TYR A 640 -8.66 20.16 15.74
N ASP A 641 -7.99 21.14 16.34
CA ASP A 641 -6.67 20.95 16.92
C ASP A 641 -6.67 21.18 18.43
N PHE A 642 -6.34 20.14 19.18
CA PHE A 642 -6.36 20.19 20.65
C PHE A 642 -5.10 20.88 21.16
N VAL A 643 -5.30 22.07 21.73
CA VAL A 643 -4.26 22.95 22.27
C VAL A 643 -4.25 22.82 23.80
N VAL A 644 -3.21 22.17 24.32
CA VAL A 644 -3.06 21.96 25.76
C VAL A 644 -2.53 23.21 26.44
N VAL A 645 -3.23 23.64 27.48
CA VAL A 645 -2.86 24.76 28.34
C VAL A 645 -2.80 24.33 29.81
N PRO A 646 -2.17 25.12 30.69
CA PRO A 646 -2.18 24.86 32.13
C PRO A 646 -3.61 24.75 32.71
N PRO A 647 -3.75 24.14 33.90
CA PRO A 647 -5.00 24.17 34.66
C PRO A 647 -5.49 25.60 34.87
N LYS A 648 -6.81 25.81 34.99
CA LYS A 648 -7.38 27.14 35.23
C LYS A 648 -7.02 27.69 36.60
N GLU A 649 -6.91 26.80 37.58
CA GLU A 649 -6.56 27.09 38.96
C GLU A 649 -5.06 26.94 39.22
N ALA A 650 -4.22 26.96 38.18
CA ALA A 650 -2.77 26.84 38.36
C ALA A 650 -2.22 28.06 39.11
N ASP A 651 -1.60 27.81 40.26
CA ASP A 651 -0.80 28.81 40.94
C ASP A 651 0.66 28.72 40.46
N TYR A 652 1.30 29.88 40.27
CA TYR A 652 2.67 29.98 39.81
C TYR A 652 3.56 30.38 40.98
N GLU A 653 3.67 29.49 41.98
CA GLU A 653 4.41 29.75 43.22
C GLU A 653 5.90 30.07 42.97
N GLU A 654 6.51 29.44 41.96
CA GLU A 654 7.89 29.70 41.55
C GLU A 654 7.97 30.26 40.11
N ASP A 655 8.94 31.15 39.84
CA ASP A 655 9.22 31.69 38.49
C ASP A 655 9.37 30.59 37.42
N ILE A 656 9.90 29.44 37.82
CA ILE A 656 10.11 28.29 36.93
C ILE A 656 8.81 27.62 36.51
N ASP A 657 7.74 27.71 37.31
CA ASP A 657 6.43 27.16 37.00
C ASP A 657 5.74 28.03 35.95
N PHE A 658 5.85 29.36 36.08
CA PHE A 658 5.42 30.30 35.04
C PHE A 658 6.21 30.11 33.73
N LEU A 659 7.53 29.92 33.81
CA LEU A 659 8.36 29.63 32.63
C LEU A 659 7.98 28.30 31.97
N ALA A 660 7.61 27.28 32.76
CA ALA A 660 7.12 26.02 32.23
C ALA A 660 5.78 26.20 31.49
N ALA A 661 4.84 26.95 32.06
CA ALA A 661 3.59 27.32 31.40
C ALA A 661 3.83 28.09 30.09
N LYS A 662 4.68 29.13 30.12
CA LYS A 662 5.04 29.91 28.93
C LYS A 662 5.67 29.05 27.83
N SER A 663 6.52 28.09 28.21
CA SER A 663 7.13 27.12 27.30
C SER A 663 6.09 26.18 26.65
N LEU A 664 5.14 25.67 27.44
CA LEU A 664 4.03 24.86 26.95
C LEU A 664 3.20 25.63 25.92
N ILE A 665 2.74 26.82 26.29
CA ILE A 665 1.89 27.67 25.43
C ILE A 665 2.63 28.08 24.17
N SER A 666 3.89 28.51 24.27
CA SER A 666 4.67 28.94 23.11
C SER A 666 4.77 27.87 22.02
N GLY A 667 4.91 26.60 22.40
CA GLY A 667 4.94 25.48 21.45
C GLY A 667 3.59 25.26 20.75
N GLN A 668 2.48 25.38 21.49
CA GLN A 668 1.14 25.22 20.93
C GLN A 668 0.73 26.39 20.04
N VAL A 669 1.07 27.60 20.45
CA VAL A 669 0.77 28.86 19.75
C VAL A 669 1.44 28.89 18.38
N ASN A 670 2.73 28.58 18.28
CA ASN A 670 3.43 28.58 17.00
C ASN A 670 2.77 27.65 15.97
N ARG A 671 2.36 26.46 16.42
CA ARG A 671 1.63 25.48 15.62
C ARG A 671 0.25 26.02 15.22
N ALA A 672 -0.53 26.51 16.18
CA ALA A 672 -1.88 27.00 15.91
C ALA A 672 -1.90 28.21 14.96
N ARG A 673 -0.92 29.11 15.09
CA ARG A 673 -0.74 30.25 14.18
C ARG A 673 -0.56 29.80 12.73
N GLU A 674 0.28 28.80 12.49
CA GLU A 674 0.55 28.30 11.14
C GLU A 674 -0.68 27.65 10.49
N PHE A 675 -1.53 27.01 11.29
CA PHE A 675 -2.81 26.50 10.80
C PHE A 675 -3.82 27.62 10.55
N ALA A 676 -3.92 28.61 11.44
CA ALA A 676 -4.87 29.70 11.30
C ALA A 676 -4.53 30.64 10.13
N GLU A 677 -3.25 30.82 9.81
CA GLU A 677 -2.81 31.73 8.74
C GLU A 677 -3.31 31.36 7.34
N LEU A 678 -3.48 30.07 7.05
CA LEU A 678 -3.94 29.58 5.74
C LEU A 678 -5.41 29.11 5.75
N ALA A 679 -6.11 29.25 6.88
CA ALA A 679 -7.50 28.82 7.02
C ALA A 679 -8.48 29.93 6.59
N GLU A 680 -9.63 29.53 6.04
CA GLU A 680 -10.70 30.46 5.63
C GLU A 680 -11.23 31.29 6.81
N ASN A 681 -11.30 30.69 8.00
CA ASN A 681 -11.70 31.36 9.24
C ASN A 681 -10.50 31.84 10.09
N GLY A 682 -9.35 32.11 9.46
CA GLY A 682 -8.11 32.48 10.14
C GLY A 682 -8.26 33.55 11.23
N PRO A 683 -8.90 34.71 10.97
CA PRO A 683 -9.11 35.75 11.98
C PRO A 683 -9.92 35.27 13.20
N VAL A 684 -10.96 34.47 12.97
CA VAL A 684 -11.80 33.91 14.04
C VAL A 684 -11.02 32.88 14.85
N ALA A 685 -10.28 32.00 14.18
CA ALA A 685 -9.44 31.00 14.83
C ALA A 685 -8.33 31.65 15.68
N ARG A 686 -7.75 32.76 15.20
CA ARG A 686 -6.74 33.53 15.94
C ARG A 686 -7.31 34.18 17.20
N SER A 687 -8.56 34.62 17.16
CA SER A 687 -9.23 35.24 18.30
C SER A 687 -9.41 34.26 19.47
N GLY A 688 -9.63 32.98 19.18
CA GLY A 688 -9.83 31.94 20.20
C GLY A 688 -8.64 31.69 21.15
N LEU A 689 -7.41 32.05 20.74
CA LEU A 689 -6.21 31.89 21.57
C LEU A 689 -5.63 33.23 22.07
N LEU A 690 -6.27 34.35 21.71
CA LEU A 690 -5.77 35.69 22.02
C LEU A 690 -5.64 35.92 23.53
N GLN A 691 -6.65 35.53 24.32
CA GLN A 691 -6.62 35.69 25.77
C GLN A 691 -5.42 34.97 26.39
N ILE A 692 -5.18 33.73 25.98
CA ILE A 692 -4.06 32.89 26.46
C ILE A 692 -2.71 33.49 26.03
N THR A 693 -2.60 33.97 24.79
CA THR A 693 -1.35 34.62 24.35
C THR A 693 -1.05 35.92 25.11
N LYS A 694 -2.07 36.66 25.53
CA LYS A 694 -1.92 37.85 26.38
C LYS A 694 -1.44 37.49 27.78
N GLU A 695 -2.10 36.49 28.39
CA GLU A 695 -1.80 36.01 29.75
C GLU A 695 -0.34 35.56 29.91
N PHE A 696 0.23 34.88 28.91
CA PHE A 696 1.60 34.37 28.95
C PHE A 696 2.64 35.25 28.23
N GLU A 697 2.29 36.49 27.85
CA GLU A 697 3.18 37.43 27.17
C GLU A 697 3.79 36.86 25.86
N LEU A 698 2.95 36.29 25.00
CA LEU A 698 3.34 35.66 23.73
C LEU A 698 2.69 36.33 22.52
N LEU A 699 2.27 37.60 22.66
CA LEU A 699 1.66 38.38 21.58
C LEU A 699 2.59 38.58 20.37
N ASP A 700 3.88 38.75 20.63
CA ASP A 700 4.95 38.82 19.62
C ASP A 700 4.97 37.57 18.71
N LYS A 701 4.70 36.40 19.30
CA LYS A 701 4.61 35.14 18.57
C LYS A 701 3.29 34.94 17.86
N TRP A 702 2.23 35.69 18.17
CA TRP A 702 0.93 35.58 17.51
C TRP A 702 0.87 36.34 16.17
N GLY A 703 1.71 37.37 16.00
CA GLY A 703 1.72 38.25 14.84
C GLY A 703 0.68 39.38 14.94
N GLU A 704 0.76 40.38 14.06
CA GLU A 704 -0.23 41.47 14.02
C GLU A 704 -1.62 40.91 13.67
N LEU A 705 -2.60 41.15 14.55
CA LEU A 705 -4.03 41.04 14.23
C LEU A 705 -4.37 42.25 13.35
N LYS A 706 -4.17 42.12 12.04
CA LYS A 706 -4.69 43.10 11.07
C LYS A 706 -6.17 42.89 10.84
#